data_AF-A0AAV8VRI7-F1
#
_entry.id   AF-A0AAV8VRI7-F1
#
_cell.length_a   1.000
_cell.length_b   1.000
_cell.length_c   1.000
_cell.angle_alpha   90.00
_cell.angle_beta   90.00
_cell.angle_gamma   90.00
#
_symmetry.space_group_name_H-M   'P 1'
#
loop_
_entity.id
_entity.type
_entity.pdbx_description
1 polymer ?
#
loop_
_entity_poly.entity_id
_entity_poly.type
_entity_poly.pdbx_seq_one_letter_code
_entity_poly.pdbx_strand_id
1 'polypeptide(L)'
;MSEIRKETKVNRGKCNIFKTMLLYITYFVNLMIDKIFGYFYDSRRIQIQKCVNPIIMSSATSLARKIRNQELTSQEVVQAFINRIREVNPILNAVVDDRFEEALEEAREIDKDIQTGHILDMDYKEKPFLGVPFTTKESTAVKGLSHTFGLVRRKGRKASFDADYVSLMKQAGGICLGVTNIPQFNLWQETSNPLFGVTNNPYNTTRNVGGSSGGEASILAAGGIPVSIGTDIGGSCRIPAFMCGVFGHKPSSHLISTKGMTFRTGKEEQTMVAVGTLTRYVEDITPLLKVLVAENINKLKLDHPVDVKKLKIYYVTDPKDAFVCQFRDEMKSTFASAVNYFTEICSHKPQEVEFEGTKYTRKLWKFWMSKESDANFKKDIMNREEEANPLTEVLKHFTIGGDYTTATIFNFVNTMLPCPDENWAVRETDKLRKQITEKLKDNGVLLYPSAPWPASYHHTALLRPWNFNLFAIWNVLKFPVTQVPMGLKMGYLSVYNHVRKSVCGLPVSSLMAKSNTDPRLISLIEISGAYMLGSATVTEQQIIDGMSDGVQFFEGVEKLLEIWFTTSDSNNKAPDLRKIPRTKLESLLKIVRCEIISFVKNEQIDAYVLSESSMFISKRRFILKTCGTTTPLLCLQPLLLLAEQYAGFTEVEDLFYSRKNFKRPDLQVTPHQHFDQEVALLDTLFPDGAAYCLGAVNKDCWYLYTLNPLPQRDRMLTLPESDQADQTLEILMTDLDPDIMAIFTKEECLNATEATKKSGIDKIIPNLIIDDFLLSHVDTL
;
A
#
# COMPACT_ATOMS: atom_id res chain seq x y z
N MET A 1 36.85 -39.32 34.47
CA MET A 1 36.25 -38.10 33.88
C MET A 1 36.96 -37.61 32.59
N SER A 2 37.65 -38.49 31.84
CA SER A 2 38.33 -38.10 30.58
C SER A 2 37.97 -38.96 29.35
N GLU A 3 37.29 -40.10 29.51
CA GLU A 3 36.93 -40.97 28.38
C GLU A 3 35.49 -40.82 27.86
N ILE A 4 34.56 -40.27 28.66
CA ILE A 4 33.16 -40.04 28.21
C ILE A 4 33.01 -38.78 27.33
N ARG A 5 34.06 -37.95 27.21
CA ARG A 5 34.04 -36.68 26.45
C ARG A 5 34.47 -36.79 24.98
N LYS A 6 34.99 -37.94 24.52
CA LYS A 6 35.45 -38.11 23.13
C LYS A 6 34.37 -38.64 22.18
N GLU A 7 33.43 -39.47 22.63
CA GLU A 7 32.35 -39.97 21.76
C GLU A 7 31.23 -38.95 21.49
N THR A 8 31.05 -37.94 22.34
CA THR A 8 29.99 -36.93 22.18
C THR A 8 30.35 -35.78 21.22
N LYS A 9 31.64 -35.57 20.90
CA LYS A 9 32.07 -34.49 19.98
C LYS A 9 31.99 -34.89 18.51
N VAL A 10 32.25 -36.15 18.17
CA VAL A 10 32.18 -36.64 16.78
C VAL A 10 30.73 -36.71 16.28
N ASN A 11 29.79 -37.10 17.15
CA ASN A 11 28.36 -37.13 16.81
C ASN A 11 27.70 -35.74 16.80
N ARG A 12 28.15 -34.78 17.63
CA ARG A 12 27.65 -33.39 17.54
C ARG A 12 28.15 -32.67 16.28
N GLY A 13 29.38 -32.92 15.83
CA GLY A 13 29.90 -32.35 14.58
C GLY A 13 29.19 -32.90 13.34
N LYS A 14 29.01 -34.22 13.23
CA LYS A 14 28.30 -34.86 12.11
C LYS A 14 26.79 -34.56 12.09
N CYS A 15 26.14 -34.50 13.26
CA CYS A 15 24.72 -34.15 13.37
C CYS A 15 24.47 -32.69 12.99
N ASN A 16 25.41 -31.78 13.27
CA ASN A 16 25.31 -30.38 12.85
C ASN A 16 25.56 -30.22 11.35
N ILE A 17 26.49 -30.99 10.76
CA ILE A 17 26.72 -31.02 9.30
C ILE A 17 25.49 -31.60 8.58
N PHE A 18 24.94 -32.72 9.04
CA PHE A 18 23.75 -33.33 8.43
C PHE A 18 22.52 -32.41 8.52
N LYS A 19 22.29 -31.80 9.69
CA LYS A 19 21.20 -30.82 9.88
C LYS A 19 21.39 -29.60 8.98
N THR A 20 22.61 -29.08 8.89
CA THR A 20 22.95 -27.96 8.01
C THR A 20 22.77 -28.34 6.54
N MET A 21 23.19 -29.54 6.14
CA MET A 21 23.02 -30.07 4.78
C MET A 21 21.53 -30.22 4.44
N LEU A 22 20.72 -30.78 5.34
CA LEU A 22 19.28 -30.90 5.17
C LEU A 22 18.59 -29.53 5.05
N LEU A 23 19.06 -28.55 5.82
CA LEU A 23 18.62 -27.16 5.72
C LEU A 23 18.95 -26.56 4.34
N TYR A 24 20.15 -26.78 3.81
CA TYR A 24 20.51 -26.35 2.44
C TYR A 24 19.71 -27.08 1.36
N ILE A 25 19.49 -28.39 1.50
CA ILE A 25 18.68 -29.18 0.57
C ILE A 25 17.25 -28.66 0.55
N THR A 26 16.63 -28.47 1.72
CA THR A 26 15.26 -27.95 1.81
C THR A 26 15.16 -26.52 1.28
N TYR A 27 16.16 -25.67 1.51
CA TYR A 27 16.24 -24.34 0.90
C TYR A 27 16.30 -24.42 -0.63
N PHE A 28 17.17 -25.27 -1.19
CA PHE A 28 17.30 -25.47 -2.63
C PHE A 28 16.03 -26.04 -3.26
N VAL A 29 15.40 -27.04 -2.63
CA VAL A 29 14.10 -27.58 -3.07
C VAL A 29 13.05 -26.47 -3.11
N ASN A 30 13.01 -25.60 -2.10
CA ASN A 30 12.09 -24.47 -2.10
C ASN A 30 12.38 -23.49 -3.25
N LEU A 31 13.64 -23.18 -3.54
CA LEU A 31 13.99 -22.35 -4.71
C LEU A 31 13.58 -23.02 -6.03
N MET A 32 13.73 -24.34 -6.14
CA MET A 32 13.33 -25.09 -7.34
C MET A 32 11.81 -25.09 -7.54
N ILE A 33 11.02 -25.15 -6.47
CA ILE A 33 9.56 -25.01 -6.53
C ILE A 33 9.19 -23.70 -7.22
N ASP A 34 9.75 -22.57 -6.79
CA ASP A 34 9.42 -21.27 -7.39
C ASP A 34 9.86 -21.18 -8.87
N LYS A 35 11.00 -21.78 -9.24
CA LYS A 35 11.45 -21.82 -10.65
C LYS A 35 10.52 -22.65 -11.53
N ILE A 36 10.14 -23.84 -11.07
CA ILE A 36 9.26 -24.75 -11.80
C ILE A 36 7.89 -24.09 -11.97
N PHE A 37 7.31 -23.56 -10.89
CA PHE A 37 6.02 -22.89 -10.96
C PHE A 37 6.10 -21.62 -11.82
N GLY A 38 7.15 -20.81 -11.71
CA GLY A 38 7.35 -19.63 -12.56
C GLY A 38 7.32 -19.98 -14.05
N TYR A 39 7.96 -21.07 -14.46
CA TYR A 39 7.92 -21.55 -15.85
C TYR A 39 6.48 -21.83 -16.36
N PHE A 40 5.60 -22.39 -15.51
CA PHE A 40 4.22 -22.70 -15.89
C PHE A 40 3.26 -21.50 -15.77
N TYR A 41 3.54 -20.60 -14.84
CA TYR A 41 2.60 -19.56 -14.43
C TYR A 41 2.92 -18.19 -15.02
N ASP A 42 4.18 -17.79 -15.18
CA ASP A 42 4.53 -16.39 -15.50
C ASP A 42 3.95 -15.92 -16.85
N SER A 43 3.81 -16.81 -17.82
CA SER A 43 3.18 -16.53 -19.13
C SER A 43 1.66 -16.30 -19.06
N ARG A 44 1.01 -16.65 -17.94
CA ARG A 44 -0.44 -16.53 -17.72
C ARG A 44 -0.82 -15.29 -16.92
N ARG A 45 0.16 -14.41 -16.61
CA ARG A 45 -0.08 -13.21 -15.83
C ARG A 45 -0.97 -12.24 -16.61
N ILE A 46 -2.03 -11.79 -15.96
CA ILE A 46 -2.90 -10.71 -16.44
C ILE A 46 -2.60 -9.51 -15.54
N GLN A 47 -2.42 -8.34 -16.15
CA GLN A 47 -2.20 -7.11 -15.41
C GLN A 47 -3.54 -6.46 -15.11
N ILE A 48 -3.74 -6.09 -13.84
CA ILE A 48 -4.88 -5.28 -13.43
C ILE A 48 -4.56 -3.81 -13.71
N GLN A 49 -5.48 -3.09 -14.34
CA GLN A 49 -5.34 -1.66 -14.58
C GLN A 49 -5.28 -0.91 -13.23
N LYS A 50 -4.34 0.03 -13.12
CA LYS A 50 -4.20 0.85 -11.92
C LYS A 50 -5.40 1.78 -11.78
N CYS A 51 -5.93 1.91 -10.58
CA CYS A 51 -6.99 2.86 -10.29
C CYS A 51 -6.41 4.24 -10.00
N VAL A 52 -6.89 5.27 -10.69
CA VAL A 52 -6.53 6.68 -10.47
C VAL A 52 -7.69 7.53 -9.93
N ASN A 53 -8.88 6.93 -9.77
CA ASN A 53 -10.07 7.64 -9.30
C ASN A 53 -9.86 8.16 -7.85
N PRO A 54 -9.96 9.48 -7.60
CA PRO A 54 -9.74 10.08 -6.28
C PRO A 54 -10.68 9.58 -5.17
N ILE A 55 -11.92 9.20 -5.52
CA ILE A 55 -12.88 8.60 -4.59
C ILE A 55 -12.35 7.25 -4.13
N ILE A 56 -11.96 6.40 -5.08
CA ILE A 56 -11.40 5.08 -4.78
C ILE A 56 -10.07 5.19 -4.03
N MET A 57 -9.28 6.24 -4.26
CA MET A 57 -8.00 6.46 -3.56
C MET A 57 -8.14 7.16 -2.21
N SER A 58 -9.36 7.39 -1.72
CA SER A 58 -9.61 7.94 -0.38
C SER A 58 -9.76 6.82 0.67
N SER A 59 -9.36 7.09 1.91
CA SER A 59 -9.63 6.21 3.06
C SER A 59 -11.12 6.19 3.40
N ALA A 60 -11.59 5.13 4.04
CA ALA A 60 -13.00 4.99 4.43
C ALA A 60 -13.44 6.15 5.34
N THR A 61 -12.58 6.55 6.27
CA THR A 61 -12.81 7.67 7.19
C THR A 61 -12.87 9.00 6.44
N SER A 62 -12.02 9.20 5.42
CA SER A 62 -12.06 10.40 4.59
C SER A 62 -13.35 10.45 3.75
N LEU A 63 -13.79 9.31 3.20
CA LEU A 63 -15.05 9.22 2.45
C LEU A 63 -16.25 9.55 3.33
N ALA A 64 -16.35 8.97 4.54
CA ALA A 64 -17.42 9.28 5.48
C ALA A 64 -17.47 10.78 5.82
N ARG A 65 -16.31 11.41 6.01
CA ARG A 65 -16.20 12.86 6.25
C ARG A 65 -16.67 13.67 5.04
N LYS A 66 -16.26 13.30 3.83
CA LYS A 66 -16.68 13.99 2.59
C LYS A 66 -18.18 13.89 2.36
N ILE A 67 -18.77 12.73 2.64
CA ILE A 67 -20.23 12.52 2.57
C ILE A 67 -20.95 13.42 3.58
N ARG A 68 -20.49 13.42 4.83
CA ARG A 68 -21.02 14.29 5.89
C ARG A 68 -20.96 15.78 5.52
N ASN A 69 -19.86 16.21 4.92
CA ASN A 69 -19.65 17.58 4.48
C ASN A 69 -20.38 17.91 3.16
N GLN A 70 -21.07 16.94 2.56
CA GLN A 70 -21.73 17.07 1.25
C GLN A 70 -20.75 17.43 0.12
N GLU A 71 -19.45 17.11 0.29
CA GLU A 71 -18.41 17.21 -0.75
C GLU A 71 -18.53 16.07 -1.78
N LEU A 72 -19.12 14.95 -1.37
CA LEU A 72 -19.48 13.79 -2.20
C LEU A 72 -20.82 13.26 -1.71
N THR A 73 -21.60 12.64 -2.60
CA THR A 73 -22.78 11.86 -2.22
C THR A 73 -22.39 10.40 -1.93
N SER A 74 -23.15 9.72 -1.06
CA SER A 74 -23.00 8.28 -0.83
C SER A 74 -23.20 7.50 -2.12
N GLN A 75 -24.17 7.89 -2.97
CA GLN A 75 -24.42 7.27 -4.25
C GLN A 75 -23.18 7.34 -5.17
N GLU A 76 -22.53 8.51 -5.29
CA GLU A 76 -21.29 8.64 -6.07
C GLU A 76 -20.18 7.72 -5.56
N VAL A 77 -20.02 7.65 -4.24
CA VAL A 77 -19.02 6.80 -3.60
C VAL A 77 -19.31 5.32 -3.89
N VAL A 78 -20.52 4.85 -3.60
CA VAL A 78 -20.94 3.46 -3.83
C VAL A 78 -20.82 3.09 -5.31
N GLN A 79 -21.28 3.95 -6.21
CA GLN A 79 -21.20 3.72 -7.65
C GLN A 79 -19.75 3.60 -8.14
N ALA A 80 -18.83 4.43 -7.62
CA ALA A 80 -17.42 4.37 -7.98
C ALA A 80 -16.81 3.01 -7.60
N PHE A 81 -17.09 2.49 -6.40
CA PHE A 81 -16.60 1.18 -5.98
C PHE A 81 -17.27 0.03 -6.74
N ILE A 82 -18.58 0.09 -7.03
CA ILE A 82 -19.27 -0.90 -7.86
C ILE A 82 -18.65 -0.98 -9.26
N ASN A 83 -18.39 0.17 -9.89
CA ASN A 83 -17.76 0.22 -11.21
C ASN A 83 -16.37 -0.42 -11.17
N ARG A 84 -15.61 -0.17 -10.11
CA ARG A 84 -14.30 -0.79 -9.94
C ARG A 84 -14.38 -2.30 -9.71
N ILE A 85 -15.33 -2.78 -8.91
CA ILE A 85 -15.54 -4.22 -8.73
C ILE A 85 -15.89 -4.87 -10.08
N ARG A 86 -16.80 -4.27 -10.87
CA ARG A 86 -17.17 -4.77 -12.21
C ARG A 86 -15.97 -4.84 -13.16
N GLU A 87 -15.02 -3.92 -13.05
CA GLU A 87 -13.79 -3.89 -13.84
C GLU A 87 -12.81 -5.01 -13.45
N VAL A 88 -12.52 -5.17 -12.15
CA VAL A 88 -11.41 -6.04 -11.70
C VAL A 88 -11.84 -7.46 -11.31
N ASN A 89 -13.07 -7.64 -10.83
CA ASN A 89 -13.53 -8.92 -10.30
C ASN A 89 -13.57 -10.05 -11.33
N PRO A 90 -13.87 -9.82 -12.63
CA PRO A 90 -13.77 -10.88 -13.65
C PRO A 90 -12.37 -11.51 -13.76
N ILE A 91 -11.33 -10.78 -13.37
CA ILE A 91 -9.94 -11.26 -13.38
C ILE A 91 -9.55 -11.85 -12.02
N LEU A 92 -10.02 -11.22 -10.93
CA LEU A 92 -9.60 -11.56 -9.56
C LEU A 92 -10.43 -12.66 -8.91
N ASN A 93 -11.71 -12.78 -9.27
CA ASN A 93 -12.67 -13.70 -8.66
C ASN A 93 -12.68 -13.58 -7.12
N ALA A 94 -12.84 -12.35 -6.63
CA ALA A 94 -12.77 -11.99 -5.22
C ALA A 94 -14.16 -11.80 -4.59
N VAL A 95 -15.09 -11.13 -5.25
CA VAL A 95 -16.50 -10.98 -4.84
C VAL A 95 -17.32 -12.10 -5.50
N VAL A 96 -18.09 -12.86 -4.71
CA VAL A 96 -18.78 -14.07 -5.18
C VAL A 96 -20.30 -13.97 -5.17
N ASP A 97 -20.86 -13.04 -4.40
CA ASP A 97 -22.28 -12.69 -4.41
C ASP A 97 -22.40 -11.21 -3.99
N ASP A 98 -23.11 -10.42 -4.77
CA ASP A 98 -23.24 -8.98 -4.60
C ASP A 98 -24.69 -8.53 -4.38
N ARG A 99 -24.86 -7.28 -3.96
CA ARG A 99 -26.15 -6.62 -3.74
C ARG A 99 -26.12 -5.17 -4.23
N PHE A 100 -25.55 -4.96 -5.42
CA PHE A 100 -25.22 -3.62 -5.92
C PHE A 100 -26.44 -2.71 -6.08
N GLU A 101 -27.57 -3.25 -6.53
CA GLU A 101 -28.78 -2.47 -6.72
C GLU A 101 -29.37 -2.03 -5.37
N GLU A 102 -29.46 -2.94 -4.39
CA GLU A 102 -29.90 -2.59 -3.03
C GLU A 102 -28.93 -1.63 -2.34
N ALA A 103 -27.62 -1.80 -2.55
CA ALA A 103 -26.61 -0.89 -2.00
C ALA A 103 -26.71 0.52 -2.58
N LEU A 104 -27.04 0.67 -3.87
CA LEU A 104 -27.28 1.97 -4.48
C LEU A 104 -28.56 2.63 -3.98
N GLU A 105 -29.61 1.85 -3.71
CA GLU A 105 -30.83 2.40 -3.11
C GLU A 105 -30.59 2.88 -1.67
N GLU A 106 -29.90 2.08 -0.84
CA GLU A 106 -29.47 2.48 0.51
C GLU A 106 -28.65 3.79 0.48
N ALA A 107 -27.77 3.93 -0.51
CA ALA A 107 -26.96 5.13 -0.71
C ALA A 107 -27.83 6.37 -1.03
N ARG A 108 -28.80 6.23 -1.94
CA ARG A 108 -29.74 7.31 -2.29
C ARG A 108 -30.62 7.73 -1.11
N GLU A 109 -31.06 6.77 -0.31
CA GLU A 109 -31.84 7.05 0.91
C GLU A 109 -31.01 7.86 1.92
N ILE A 110 -29.75 7.49 2.13
CA ILE A 110 -28.82 8.25 2.97
C ILE A 110 -28.63 9.67 2.44
N ASP A 111 -28.40 9.83 1.14
CA ASP A 111 -28.21 11.15 0.53
C ASP A 111 -29.45 12.03 0.69
N LYS A 112 -30.65 11.44 0.52
CA LYS A 112 -31.92 12.12 0.75
C LYS A 112 -32.08 12.56 2.21
N ASP A 113 -31.78 11.68 3.16
CA ASP A 113 -31.90 12.00 4.59
C ASP A 113 -30.91 13.08 5.06
N ILE A 114 -29.71 13.14 4.45
CA ILE A 114 -28.76 14.25 4.65
C ILE A 114 -29.36 15.56 4.11
N GLN A 115 -29.88 15.54 2.88
CA GLN A 115 -30.45 16.73 2.24
C GLN A 115 -31.70 17.28 2.96
N THR A 116 -32.55 16.39 3.48
CA THR A 116 -33.77 16.81 4.22
C THR A 116 -33.50 17.15 5.68
N GLY A 117 -32.25 17.05 6.16
CA GLY A 117 -31.87 17.34 7.54
C GLY A 117 -32.39 16.32 8.55
N HIS A 118 -32.72 15.11 8.11
CA HIS A 118 -33.11 14.01 9.01
C HIS A 118 -31.91 13.41 9.75
N ILE A 119 -30.69 13.56 9.21
CA ILE A 119 -29.44 13.21 9.87
C ILE A 119 -28.90 14.43 10.61
N LEU A 120 -28.85 14.36 11.93
CA LEU A 120 -28.37 15.42 12.82
C LEU A 120 -26.88 15.21 13.18
N ASP A 121 -26.25 16.22 13.78
CA ASP A 121 -24.85 16.14 14.20
C ASP A 121 -24.54 14.98 15.16
N MET A 122 -25.52 14.57 15.97
CA MET A 122 -25.37 13.41 16.85
C MET A 122 -25.34 12.08 16.09
N ASP A 123 -26.10 11.95 14.99
CA ASP A 123 -26.10 10.76 14.14
C ASP A 123 -24.73 10.51 13.52
N TYR A 124 -24.01 11.58 13.16
CA TYR A 124 -22.64 11.49 12.63
C TYR A 124 -21.62 10.91 13.62
N LYS A 125 -21.88 11.01 14.93
CA LYS A 125 -21.04 10.39 15.96
C LYS A 125 -21.33 8.90 16.08
N GLU A 126 -22.61 8.51 15.94
CA GLU A 126 -23.05 7.11 16.01
C GLU A 126 -22.84 6.35 14.70
N LYS A 127 -22.79 7.06 13.57
CA LYS A 127 -22.59 6.55 12.21
C LYS A 127 -21.26 7.01 11.60
N PRO A 128 -20.11 6.56 12.14
CA PRO A 128 -18.78 6.99 11.66
C PRO A 128 -18.47 6.55 10.21
N PHE A 129 -19.22 5.60 9.64
CA PHE A 129 -19.07 5.11 8.28
C PHE A 129 -20.31 5.37 7.41
N LEU A 130 -21.14 6.37 7.77
CA LEU A 130 -22.33 6.73 7.01
C LEU A 130 -22.05 6.85 5.51
N GLY A 131 -22.74 6.02 4.73
CA GLY A 131 -22.68 6.01 3.27
C GLY A 131 -21.42 5.37 2.68
N VAL A 132 -20.55 4.77 3.49
CA VAL A 132 -19.30 4.15 3.04
C VAL A 132 -19.49 2.65 2.74
N PRO A 133 -19.07 2.16 1.57
CA PRO A 133 -19.22 0.75 1.22
C PRO A 133 -18.23 -0.16 1.96
N PHE A 134 -18.66 -1.39 2.29
CA PHE A 134 -17.81 -2.44 2.84
C PHE A 134 -18.16 -3.85 2.32
N THR A 135 -17.27 -4.81 2.52
CA THR A 135 -17.50 -6.24 2.24
C THR A 135 -17.11 -7.13 3.44
N THR A 136 -17.60 -8.37 3.42
CA THR A 136 -17.17 -9.41 4.37
C THR A 136 -17.16 -10.80 3.73
N LYS A 137 -16.55 -11.79 4.40
CA LYS A 137 -16.44 -13.15 3.89
C LYS A 137 -17.80 -13.77 3.56
N GLU A 138 -17.83 -14.62 2.54
CA GLU A 138 -18.98 -15.45 2.19
C GLU A 138 -19.42 -16.40 3.32
N SER A 139 -18.49 -16.78 4.21
CA SER A 139 -18.85 -17.53 5.41
C SER A 139 -19.52 -16.71 6.51
N THR A 140 -19.61 -15.40 6.37
CA THR A 140 -20.27 -14.53 7.33
C THR A 140 -21.68 -14.24 6.85
N ALA A 141 -22.66 -14.44 7.74
CA ALA A 141 -24.05 -14.24 7.40
C ALA A 141 -24.29 -12.77 7.03
N VAL A 142 -24.71 -12.53 5.79
CA VAL A 142 -25.29 -11.25 5.34
C VAL A 142 -26.64 -11.60 4.73
N LYS A 143 -27.72 -11.07 5.30
CA LYS A 143 -29.08 -11.44 4.93
C LYS A 143 -29.29 -11.31 3.41
N GLY A 144 -29.72 -12.39 2.78
CA GLY A 144 -30.00 -12.45 1.33
C GLY A 144 -28.80 -12.80 0.44
N LEU A 145 -27.57 -12.80 0.98
CA LEU A 145 -26.36 -13.19 0.26
C LEU A 145 -25.94 -14.63 0.57
N SER A 146 -25.04 -15.15 -0.27
CA SER A 146 -24.43 -16.48 -0.20
C SER A 146 -23.85 -16.79 1.18
N HIS A 147 -24.17 -17.97 1.69
CA HIS A 147 -23.71 -18.46 3.01
C HIS A 147 -23.45 -19.98 2.96
N THR A 148 -22.67 -20.39 1.98
CA THR A 148 -22.38 -21.77 1.58
C THR A 148 -21.09 -22.33 2.19
N PHE A 149 -20.20 -21.47 2.67
CA PHE A 149 -18.90 -21.85 3.24
C PHE A 149 -17.95 -22.47 2.20
N GLY A 150 -18.20 -22.24 0.91
CA GLY A 150 -17.51 -22.94 -0.19
C GLY A 150 -17.78 -24.46 -0.21
N LEU A 151 -18.85 -24.93 0.42
CA LEU A 151 -19.24 -26.34 0.45
C LEU A 151 -20.25 -26.66 -0.64
N VAL A 152 -19.95 -27.66 -1.48
CA VAL A 152 -20.85 -28.11 -2.57
C VAL A 152 -22.26 -28.42 -2.05
N ARG A 153 -22.37 -29.05 -0.88
CA ARG A 153 -23.65 -29.40 -0.22
C ARG A 153 -24.50 -28.21 0.20
N ARG A 154 -23.89 -27.04 0.34
CA ARG A 154 -24.60 -25.79 0.67
C ARG A 154 -24.80 -24.90 -0.56
N LYS A 155 -24.57 -25.39 -1.79
CA LYS A 155 -24.77 -24.62 -3.02
C LYS A 155 -26.16 -23.96 -3.03
N GLY A 156 -26.19 -22.64 -3.28
CA GLY A 156 -27.43 -21.86 -3.31
C GLY A 156 -28.01 -21.49 -1.94
N ARG A 157 -27.38 -21.87 -0.81
CA ARG A 157 -27.79 -21.41 0.52
C ARG A 157 -27.49 -19.92 0.68
N LYS A 158 -28.51 -19.18 1.12
CA LYS A 158 -28.42 -17.76 1.47
C LYS A 158 -28.64 -17.57 2.98
N ALA A 159 -28.00 -16.57 3.57
CA ALA A 159 -28.20 -16.24 4.97
C ALA A 159 -29.58 -15.58 5.19
N SER A 160 -30.23 -15.94 6.30
CA SER A 160 -31.52 -15.37 6.71
C SER A 160 -31.41 -14.17 7.66
N PHE A 161 -30.20 -13.90 8.17
CA PHE A 161 -29.90 -12.83 9.12
C PHE A 161 -28.49 -12.28 8.86
N ASP A 162 -28.20 -11.10 9.41
CA ASP A 162 -26.86 -10.54 9.43
C ASP A 162 -26.09 -11.04 10.66
N ALA A 163 -24.83 -11.41 10.48
CA ALA A 163 -23.91 -11.67 11.59
C ALA A 163 -23.83 -10.44 12.50
N ASP A 164 -23.51 -10.64 13.78
CA ASP A 164 -23.56 -9.57 14.78
C ASP A 164 -22.67 -8.38 14.36
N TYR A 165 -21.45 -8.63 13.89
CA TYR A 165 -20.55 -7.56 13.46
C TYR A 165 -20.96 -6.89 12.14
N VAL A 166 -21.68 -7.60 11.26
CA VAL A 166 -22.25 -7.02 10.03
C VAL A 166 -23.36 -6.05 10.39
N SER A 167 -24.21 -6.45 11.36
CA SER A 167 -25.25 -5.58 11.90
C SER A 167 -24.65 -4.31 12.52
N LEU A 168 -23.57 -4.43 13.29
CA LEU A 168 -22.85 -3.29 13.85
C LEU A 168 -22.30 -2.35 12.76
N MET A 169 -21.70 -2.90 11.69
CA MET A 169 -21.17 -2.09 10.59
C MET A 169 -22.29 -1.35 9.84
N LYS A 170 -23.43 -2.02 9.60
CA LYS A 170 -24.61 -1.38 8.98
C LYS A 170 -25.22 -0.29 9.89
N GLN A 171 -25.31 -0.54 11.19
CA GLN A 171 -25.76 0.45 12.17
C GLN A 171 -24.84 1.67 12.25
N ALA A 172 -23.52 1.47 12.07
CA ALA A 172 -22.54 2.55 11.94
C ALA A 172 -22.63 3.31 10.59
N GLY A 173 -23.64 3.01 9.77
CA GLY A 173 -23.95 3.67 8.51
C GLY A 173 -23.24 3.08 7.29
N GLY A 174 -22.49 1.98 7.44
CA GLY A 174 -21.80 1.32 6.33
C GLY A 174 -22.76 0.55 5.42
N ILE A 175 -22.48 0.56 4.11
CA ILE A 175 -23.29 -0.10 3.09
C ILE A 175 -22.58 -1.38 2.62
N CYS A 176 -23.21 -2.55 2.80
CA CYS A 176 -22.60 -3.80 2.35
C CYS A 176 -22.78 -3.96 0.83
N LEU A 177 -21.69 -4.10 0.07
CA LEU A 177 -21.76 -4.31 -1.39
C LEU A 177 -21.88 -5.79 -1.79
N GLY A 178 -21.41 -6.70 -0.94
CA GLY A 178 -21.38 -8.12 -1.26
C GLY A 178 -20.51 -8.93 -0.30
N VAL A 179 -20.42 -10.23 -0.58
CA VAL A 179 -19.53 -11.15 0.13
C VAL A 179 -18.39 -11.66 -0.74
N THR A 180 -17.24 -11.90 -0.11
CA THR A 180 -16.01 -12.29 -0.81
C THR A 180 -15.65 -13.77 -0.64
N ASN A 181 -14.91 -14.28 -1.62
CA ASN A 181 -14.50 -15.67 -1.70
C ASN A 181 -13.60 -16.09 -0.51
N ILE A 182 -13.67 -17.37 -0.18
CA ILE A 182 -12.94 -18.02 0.91
C ILE A 182 -12.42 -19.39 0.47
N PRO A 183 -11.39 -19.95 1.12
CA PRO A 183 -11.12 -21.38 1.01
C PRO A 183 -12.29 -22.20 1.56
N GLN A 184 -12.40 -23.43 1.08
CA GLN A 184 -13.42 -24.37 1.53
C GLN A 184 -13.44 -24.45 3.07
N PHE A 185 -14.58 -24.07 3.66
CA PHE A 185 -14.82 -24.01 5.10
C PHE A 185 -13.84 -23.13 5.89
N ASN A 186 -13.22 -22.13 5.28
CA ASN A 186 -12.18 -21.28 5.86
C ASN A 186 -10.87 -22.00 6.26
N LEU A 187 -10.68 -23.28 5.89
CA LEU A 187 -9.61 -24.12 6.43
C LEU A 187 -8.42 -24.27 5.50
N TRP A 188 -7.93 -23.15 4.94
CA TRP A 188 -6.67 -23.14 4.21
C TRP A 188 -6.04 -21.75 4.13
N GLN A 189 -4.74 -21.71 3.83
CA GLN A 189 -3.94 -20.49 3.67
C GLN A 189 -3.89 -19.98 2.21
N GLU A 190 -4.71 -20.52 1.31
CA GLU A 190 -4.93 -20.04 -0.06
C GLU A 190 -6.42 -20.07 -0.36
N THR A 191 -6.95 -19.01 -0.96
CA THR A 191 -8.39 -18.84 -1.18
C THR A 191 -8.84 -19.53 -2.46
N SER A 192 -9.35 -20.76 -2.30
CA SER A 192 -9.90 -21.58 -3.37
C SER A 192 -10.94 -22.56 -2.82
N ASN A 193 -12.07 -22.71 -3.50
CA ASN A 193 -13.07 -23.73 -3.20
C ASN A 193 -13.77 -24.23 -4.48
N PRO A 194 -14.46 -25.38 -4.44
CA PRO A 194 -15.08 -25.98 -5.62
C PRO A 194 -16.31 -25.23 -6.15
N LEU A 195 -16.92 -24.34 -5.36
CA LEU A 195 -18.11 -23.60 -5.77
C LEU A 195 -17.78 -22.35 -6.58
N PHE A 196 -16.84 -21.55 -6.07
CA PHE A 196 -16.50 -20.24 -6.62
C PHE A 196 -15.15 -20.22 -7.32
N GLY A 197 -14.33 -21.26 -7.19
CA GLY A 197 -13.00 -21.32 -7.77
C GLY A 197 -11.95 -20.56 -6.95
N VAL A 198 -10.86 -20.17 -7.61
CA VAL A 198 -9.67 -19.55 -7.00
C VAL A 198 -9.73 -18.02 -7.10
N THR A 199 -9.31 -17.33 -6.03
CA THR A 199 -9.10 -15.88 -6.05
C THR A 199 -7.65 -15.55 -6.39
N ASN A 200 -7.45 -14.63 -7.31
CA ASN A 200 -6.14 -14.23 -7.82
C ASN A 200 -5.63 -12.95 -7.13
N ASN A 201 -4.31 -12.82 -7.05
CA ASN A 201 -3.67 -11.66 -6.42
C ASN A 201 -3.59 -10.46 -7.37
N PRO A 202 -4.02 -9.25 -6.97
CA PRO A 202 -4.06 -8.09 -7.87
C PRO A 202 -2.68 -7.59 -8.30
N TYR A 203 -1.62 -7.87 -7.53
CA TYR A 203 -0.25 -7.55 -7.94
C TYR A 203 0.27 -8.52 -9.00
N ASN A 204 -0.17 -9.78 -8.96
CA ASN A 204 0.18 -10.81 -9.92
C ASN A 204 -0.85 -11.94 -9.89
N THR A 205 -1.66 -12.03 -10.95
CA THR A 205 -2.81 -12.95 -11.01
C THR A 205 -2.43 -14.43 -11.04
N THR A 206 -1.14 -14.76 -11.06
CA THR A 206 -0.63 -16.15 -10.98
C THR A 206 -0.24 -16.55 -9.57
N ARG A 207 -0.35 -15.62 -8.61
CA ARG A 207 0.02 -15.80 -7.21
C ARG A 207 -1.22 -15.85 -6.33
N ASN A 208 -1.09 -16.58 -5.23
CA ASN A 208 -2.15 -16.69 -4.24
C ASN A 208 -2.32 -15.39 -3.44
N VAL A 209 -3.52 -15.23 -2.89
CA VAL A 209 -3.94 -14.09 -2.05
C VAL A 209 -3.88 -14.40 -0.56
N GLY A 210 -3.29 -15.53 -0.17
CA GLY A 210 -3.43 -16.04 1.19
C GLY A 210 -4.84 -16.57 1.49
N GLY A 211 -5.08 -16.94 2.74
CA GLY A 211 -6.38 -17.42 3.20
C GLY A 211 -6.53 -17.37 4.71
N SER A 212 -7.76 -17.34 5.24
CA SER A 212 -9.02 -17.51 4.53
C SER A 212 -9.71 -16.22 4.07
N SER A 213 -9.23 -15.02 4.43
CA SER A 213 -9.80 -13.73 3.97
C SER A 213 -9.17 -13.25 2.64
N GLY A 214 -8.86 -14.15 1.71
CA GLY A 214 -8.16 -13.78 0.48
C GLY A 214 -9.02 -12.96 -0.48
N GLY A 215 -10.32 -13.23 -0.56
CA GLY A 215 -11.27 -12.40 -1.31
C GLY A 215 -11.26 -10.95 -0.83
N GLU A 216 -11.38 -10.73 0.48
CA GLU A 216 -11.28 -9.40 1.10
C GLU A 216 -9.98 -8.68 0.74
N ALA A 217 -8.83 -9.32 0.97
CA ALA A 217 -7.54 -8.68 0.74
C ALA A 217 -7.30 -8.38 -0.75
N SER A 218 -7.76 -9.26 -1.65
CA SER A 218 -7.64 -9.08 -3.10
C SER A 218 -8.48 -7.90 -3.59
N ILE A 219 -9.78 -7.85 -3.24
CA ILE A 219 -10.66 -6.78 -3.71
C ILE A 219 -10.27 -5.42 -3.11
N LEU A 220 -9.85 -5.40 -1.84
CA LEU A 220 -9.35 -4.23 -1.15
C LEU A 220 -8.07 -3.69 -1.81
N ALA A 221 -7.09 -4.54 -2.08
CA ALA A 221 -5.84 -4.15 -2.75
C ALA A 221 -6.08 -3.68 -4.20
N ALA A 222 -7.09 -4.21 -4.88
CA ALA A 222 -7.50 -3.78 -6.21
C ALA A 222 -8.29 -2.46 -6.24
N GLY A 223 -8.61 -1.88 -5.07
CA GLY A 223 -9.42 -0.67 -4.93
C GLY A 223 -10.93 -0.90 -5.12
N GLY A 224 -11.40 -2.15 -5.11
CA GLY A 224 -12.83 -2.47 -5.25
C GLY A 224 -13.65 -2.18 -4.00
N ILE A 225 -13.02 -1.95 -2.85
CA ILE A 225 -13.69 -1.55 -1.61
C ILE A 225 -12.76 -0.66 -0.76
N PRO A 226 -13.26 0.29 0.05
CA PRO A 226 -12.39 1.08 0.93
C PRO A 226 -12.05 0.34 2.23
N VAL A 227 -12.92 -0.56 2.69
CA VAL A 227 -12.75 -1.27 3.96
C VAL A 227 -13.43 -2.65 3.95
N SER A 228 -12.81 -3.60 4.64
CA SER A 228 -13.21 -5.01 4.65
C SER A 228 -13.16 -5.62 6.05
N ILE A 229 -14.07 -6.55 6.33
CA ILE A 229 -14.12 -7.28 7.60
C ILE A 229 -13.91 -8.78 7.35
N GLY A 230 -12.86 -9.33 7.95
CA GLY A 230 -12.48 -10.74 7.86
C GLY A 230 -12.53 -11.46 9.20
N THR A 231 -11.99 -12.68 9.21
CA THR A 231 -11.92 -13.52 10.41
C THR A 231 -10.58 -14.23 10.47
N ASP A 232 -10.05 -14.44 11.67
CA ASP A 232 -8.68 -14.91 11.91
C ASP A 232 -8.64 -15.97 13.04
N ILE A 233 -8.30 -17.21 12.68
CA ILE A 233 -8.10 -18.34 13.63
C ILE A 233 -6.66 -18.90 13.60
N GLY A 234 -5.92 -18.61 12.53
CA GLY A 234 -4.54 -19.06 12.34
C GLY A 234 -3.72 -18.11 11.48
N GLY A 235 -4.13 -16.83 11.40
CA GLY A 235 -3.57 -15.85 10.47
C GLY A 235 -4.52 -15.43 9.37
N SER A 236 -5.79 -15.81 9.41
CA SER A 236 -6.66 -15.68 8.24
C SER A 236 -7.01 -14.24 7.81
N CYS A 237 -6.73 -13.20 8.61
CA CYS A 237 -6.69 -11.82 8.11
C CYS A 237 -5.26 -11.37 7.76
N ARG A 238 -4.29 -11.80 8.56
CA ARG A 238 -2.89 -11.36 8.46
C ARG A 238 -2.13 -12.00 7.29
N ILE A 239 -2.40 -13.25 6.95
CA ILE A 239 -1.83 -13.94 5.77
C ILE A 239 -2.34 -13.26 4.50
N PRO A 240 -3.66 -13.04 4.28
CA PRO A 240 -4.09 -12.28 3.11
C PRO A 240 -3.57 -10.85 3.06
N ALA A 241 -3.55 -10.15 4.20
CA ALA A 241 -2.97 -8.82 4.31
C ALA A 241 -1.48 -8.82 3.90
N PHE A 242 -0.74 -9.85 4.30
CA PHE A 242 0.64 -10.07 3.87
C PHE A 242 0.74 -10.22 2.36
N MET A 243 -0.05 -11.14 1.79
CA MET A 243 0.07 -11.51 0.37
C MET A 243 -0.39 -10.38 -0.56
N CYS A 244 -1.36 -9.57 -0.13
CA CYS A 244 -1.97 -8.51 -0.94
C CYS A 244 -1.56 -7.10 -0.49
N GLY A 245 -0.55 -6.94 0.37
CA GLY A 245 0.00 -5.61 0.68
C GLY A 245 -0.97 -4.61 1.32
N VAL A 246 -1.91 -5.08 2.14
CA VAL A 246 -2.85 -4.25 2.88
C VAL A 246 -2.61 -4.37 4.39
N PHE A 247 -3.21 -3.50 5.18
CA PHE A 247 -3.20 -3.65 6.63
C PHE A 247 -4.18 -4.75 7.04
N GLY A 248 -3.80 -5.55 8.03
CA GLY A 248 -4.66 -6.59 8.59
C GLY A 248 -4.57 -6.60 10.11
N HIS A 249 -5.62 -6.22 10.82
CA HIS A 249 -5.62 -6.21 12.28
C HIS A 249 -6.43 -7.37 12.85
N LYS A 250 -5.79 -8.19 13.67
CA LYS A 250 -6.44 -9.19 14.52
C LYS A 250 -6.49 -8.67 15.96
N PRO A 251 -7.64 -8.29 16.52
CA PRO A 251 -7.74 -7.89 17.91
C PRO A 251 -7.56 -9.09 18.87
N SER A 252 -7.50 -8.84 20.18
CA SER A 252 -7.59 -9.92 21.17
C SER A 252 -8.89 -10.72 20.97
N SER A 253 -8.83 -12.02 21.19
CA SER A 253 -10.02 -12.89 21.08
C SER A 253 -11.08 -12.47 22.11
N HIS A 254 -12.35 -12.79 21.84
CA HIS A 254 -13.52 -12.46 22.67
C HIS A 254 -13.91 -10.96 22.79
N LEU A 255 -13.26 -10.06 22.04
CA LEU A 255 -13.67 -8.64 22.01
C LEU A 255 -14.88 -8.38 21.11
N ILE A 256 -15.05 -9.16 20.05
CA ILE A 256 -16.09 -9.01 19.02
C ILE A 256 -16.86 -10.32 18.93
N SER A 257 -18.19 -10.24 18.85
CA SER A 257 -19.04 -11.43 18.67
C SER A 257 -18.71 -12.15 17.36
N THR A 258 -18.65 -13.47 17.41
CA THR A 258 -18.43 -14.32 16.22
C THR A 258 -19.71 -14.98 15.71
N LYS A 259 -20.86 -14.61 16.26
CA LYS A 259 -22.17 -15.17 15.86
C LYS A 259 -22.48 -14.86 14.40
N GLY A 260 -22.91 -15.88 13.66
CA GLY A 260 -23.19 -15.79 12.22
C GLY A 260 -21.97 -16.02 11.33
N MET A 261 -20.79 -16.28 11.90
CA MET A 261 -19.63 -16.77 11.14
C MET A 261 -19.68 -18.29 11.02
N THR A 262 -19.85 -18.82 9.82
CA THR A 262 -20.02 -20.27 9.58
C THR A 262 -21.14 -20.82 10.47
N PHE A 263 -20.87 -21.84 11.29
CA PHE A 263 -21.82 -22.40 12.27
C PHE A 263 -21.73 -21.78 13.66
N ARG A 264 -20.97 -20.70 13.83
CA ARG A 264 -20.71 -20.13 15.16
C ARG A 264 -21.93 -19.42 15.74
N THR A 265 -22.12 -19.63 17.03
CA THR A 265 -23.20 -19.11 17.86
C THR A 265 -22.79 -17.86 18.64
N GLY A 266 -21.49 -17.60 18.75
CA GLY A 266 -20.93 -16.53 19.56
C GLY A 266 -20.72 -16.91 21.04
N LYS A 267 -21.00 -18.16 21.42
CA LYS A 267 -20.91 -18.66 22.81
C LYS A 267 -19.68 -19.54 23.08
N GLU A 268 -18.71 -19.51 22.18
CA GLU A 268 -17.58 -20.43 22.23
C GLU A 268 -16.51 -19.97 23.23
N GLU A 269 -16.48 -20.59 24.42
CA GLU A 269 -15.65 -20.14 25.55
C GLU A 269 -14.13 -20.23 25.29
N GLN A 270 -13.68 -21.27 24.59
CA GLN A 270 -12.26 -21.51 24.36
C GLN A 270 -11.74 -20.97 23.03
N THR A 271 -12.53 -20.15 22.32
CA THR A 271 -12.21 -19.75 20.95
C THR A 271 -10.89 -19.01 20.79
N MET A 272 -10.14 -19.38 19.75
CA MET A 272 -9.01 -18.66 19.19
C MET A 272 -9.42 -17.70 18.06
N VAL A 273 -10.65 -17.81 17.57
CA VAL A 273 -11.18 -16.98 16.48
C VAL A 273 -11.31 -15.53 16.94
N ALA A 274 -10.88 -14.61 16.08
CA ALA A 274 -11.16 -13.19 16.21
C ALA A 274 -11.76 -12.65 14.90
N VAL A 275 -12.69 -11.71 15.01
CA VAL A 275 -13.09 -10.86 13.89
C VAL A 275 -11.96 -9.87 13.65
N GLY A 276 -11.44 -9.83 12.43
CA GLY A 276 -10.31 -8.98 12.07
C GLY A 276 -10.70 -7.97 10.99
N THR A 277 -9.91 -6.91 10.88
CA THR A 277 -10.15 -5.84 9.91
C THR A 277 -9.07 -5.85 8.83
N LEU A 278 -9.44 -5.50 7.60
CA LEU A 278 -8.50 -5.25 6.51
C LEU A 278 -8.76 -3.85 5.92
N THR A 279 -7.70 -3.05 5.81
CA THR A 279 -7.77 -1.67 5.30
C THR A 279 -6.58 -1.34 4.40
N ARG A 280 -6.74 -0.40 3.46
CA ARG A 280 -5.60 0.17 2.71
C ARG A 280 -4.88 1.26 3.48
N TYR A 281 -5.58 1.89 4.41
CA TYR A 281 -5.11 3.03 5.18
C TYR A 281 -5.14 2.70 6.67
N VAL A 282 -4.10 3.13 7.39
CA VAL A 282 -3.94 2.83 8.81
C VAL A 282 -4.99 3.56 9.66
N GLU A 283 -5.39 4.78 9.24
CA GLU A 283 -6.36 5.59 9.95
C GLU A 283 -7.75 4.95 10.03
N ASP A 284 -8.08 4.02 9.12
CA ASP A 284 -9.37 3.33 9.10
C ASP A 284 -9.47 2.22 10.15
N ILE A 285 -8.34 1.72 10.68
CA ILE A 285 -8.32 0.56 11.59
C ILE A 285 -9.07 0.86 12.88
N THR A 286 -8.83 2.01 13.52
CA THR A 286 -9.46 2.31 14.82
C THR A 286 -10.92 2.67 14.75
N PRO A 287 -11.37 3.57 13.86
CA PRO A 287 -12.79 3.83 13.70
C PRO A 287 -13.56 2.52 13.46
N LEU A 288 -13.02 1.64 12.61
CA LEU A 288 -13.62 0.33 12.37
C LEU A 288 -13.61 -0.56 13.62
N LEU A 289 -12.48 -0.65 14.32
CA LEU A 289 -12.40 -1.47 15.52
C LEU A 289 -13.35 -0.99 16.63
N LYS A 290 -13.54 0.33 16.78
CA LYS A 290 -14.50 0.89 17.73
C LYS A 290 -15.93 0.44 17.43
N VAL A 291 -16.32 0.46 16.15
CA VAL A 291 -17.64 -0.04 15.70
C VAL A 291 -17.81 -1.51 16.06
N LEU A 292 -16.84 -2.35 15.72
CA LEU A 292 -16.98 -3.81 15.86
C LEU A 292 -16.89 -4.29 17.32
N VAL A 293 -16.10 -3.61 18.16
CA VAL A 293 -15.95 -3.96 19.58
C VAL A 293 -17.17 -3.52 20.40
N ALA A 294 -17.91 -2.50 19.95
CA ALA A 294 -19.13 -2.00 20.57
C ALA A 294 -18.96 -1.80 22.09
N GLU A 295 -19.79 -2.43 22.92
CA GLU A 295 -19.79 -2.29 24.39
C GLU A 295 -18.46 -2.69 25.04
N ASN A 296 -17.67 -3.55 24.39
CA ASN A 296 -16.36 -3.96 24.90
C ASN A 296 -15.30 -2.87 24.75
N ILE A 297 -15.62 -1.70 24.18
CA ILE A 297 -14.66 -0.61 23.95
C ILE A 297 -13.99 -0.14 25.24
N ASN A 298 -14.72 -0.19 26.36
CA ASN A 298 -14.22 0.18 27.69
C ASN A 298 -13.11 -0.75 28.20
N LYS A 299 -12.98 -1.95 27.60
CA LYS A 299 -11.86 -2.84 27.89
C LYS A 299 -10.58 -2.37 27.23
N LEU A 300 -10.68 -1.46 26.24
CA LEU A 300 -9.61 -0.98 25.37
C LEU A 300 -9.26 0.48 25.63
N LYS A 301 -8.00 0.84 25.35
CA LYS A 301 -7.46 2.19 25.50
C LYS A 301 -7.16 2.85 24.15
N LEU A 302 -8.13 2.79 23.22
CA LEU A 302 -7.94 3.24 21.84
C LEU A 302 -7.76 4.76 21.67
N ASP A 303 -8.33 5.54 22.58
CA ASP A 303 -8.25 7.01 22.55
C ASP A 303 -7.06 7.59 23.32
N HIS A 304 -6.31 6.74 24.03
CA HIS A 304 -5.16 7.22 24.78
C HIS A 304 -3.98 7.48 23.83
N PRO A 305 -3.48 8.73 23.74
CA PRO A 305 -2.32 9.02 22.92
C PRO A 305 -1.10 8.26 23.44
N VAL A 306 -0.26 7.81 22.51
CA VAL A 306 0.91 6.99 22.82
C VAL A 306 2.15 7.74 22.38
N ASP A 307 3.05 7.97 23.33
CA ASP A 307 4.37 8.49 23.06
C ASP A 307 5.27 7.37 22.49
N VAL A 308 5.49 7.42 21.18
CA VAL A 308 6.28 6.44 20.43
C VAL A 308 7.71 6.34 20.96
N LYS A 309 8.29 7.46 21.43
CA LYS A 309 9.67 7.51 21.92
C LYS A 309 9.86 6.65 23.18
N LYS A 310 8.80 6.48 23.98
CA LYS A 310 8.81 5.71 25.23
C LYS A 310 8.54 4.21 25.04
N LEU A 311 8.29 3.76 23.81
CA LEU A 311 8.02 2.35 23.55
C LEU A 311 9.28 1.50 23.73
N LYS A 312 9.08 0.27 24.20
CA LYS A 312 10.13 -0.76 24.28
C LYS A 312 9.92 -1.75 23.15
N ILE A 313 10.76 -1.65 22.12
CA ILE A 313 10.66 -2.52 20.96
C ILE A 313 11.45 -3.79 21.22
N TYR A 314 10.79 -4.93 21.03
CA TYR A 314 11.40 -6.25 21.05
C TYR A 314 11.27 -6.86 19.66
N TYR A 315 12.17 -7.74 19.25
CA TYR A 315 12.04 -8.41 17.95
C TYR A 315 12.56 -9.85 17.98
N VAL A 316 12.02 -10.71 17.11
CA VAL A 316 12.47 -12.10 16.90
C VAL A 316 13.00 -12.22 15.47
N THR A 317 14.25 -12.64 15.30
CA THR A 317 14.83 -12.88 13.96
C THR A 317 14.57 -14.30 13.46
N ASP A 318 14.68 -15.28 14.35
CA ASP A 318 14.49 -16.70 14.07
C ASP A 318 13.50 -17.33 15.06
N PRO A 319 12.25 -17.60 14.63
CA PRO A 319 11.20 -18.14 15.49
C PRO A 319 11.36 -19.63 15.86
N LYS A 320 12.47 -20.28 15.49
CA LYS A 320 12.86 -21.66 15.89
C LYS A 320 11.88 -22.79 15.53
N ASP A 321 10.87 -22.52 14.69
CA ASP A 321 9.99 -23.56 14.16
C ASP A 321 10.67 -24.29 13.00
N ALA A 322 11.03 -25.56 13.23
CA ALA A 322 11.75 -26.38 12.26
C ALA A 322 10.94 -26.73 11.00
N PHE A 323 9.63 -26.50 10.99
CA PHE A 323 8.76 -26.77 9.83
C PHE A 323 8.51 -25.53 8.98
N VAL A 324 8.83 -24.34 9.49
CA VAL A 324 8.76 -23.10 8.72
C VAL A 324 9.94 -23.07 7.75
N CYS A 325 9.67 -22.68 6.49
CA CYS A 325 10.73 -22.54 5.50
C CYS A 325 11.74 -21.48 5.93
N GLN A 326 12.98 -21.61 5.46
CA GLN A 326 13.97 -20.57 5.72
C GLN A 326 13.54 -19.24 5.09
N PHE A 327 13.76 -18.16 5.83
CA PHE A 327 13.53 -16.80 5.36
C PHE A 327 14.48 -16.47 4.22
N ARG A 328 13.92 -15.93 3.13
CA ARG A 328 14.73 -15.28 2.08
C ARG A 328 15.40 -14.03 2.63
N ASP A 329 16.52 -13.66 2.03
CA ASP A 329 17.31 -12.51 2.49
C ASP A 329 16.58 -11.18 2.33
N GLU A 330 15.67 -11.08 1.34
CA GLU A 330 14.74 -9.96 1.21
C GLU A 330 13.90 -9.79 2.50
N MET A 331 13.16 -10.84 2.89
CA MET A 331 12.32 -10.82 4.09
C MET A 331 13.09 -10.44 5.35
N LYS A 332 14.34 -10.92 5.48
CA LYS A 332 15.23 -10.55 6.60
C LYS A 332 15.65 -9.09 6.53
N SER A 333 16.04 -8.61 5.35
CA SER A 333 16.51 -7.24 5.12
C SER A 333 15.42 -6.23 5.50
N THR A 334 14.20 -6.42 5.03
CA THR A 334 13.11 -5.49 5.36
C THR A 334 12.67 -5.57 6.80
N PHE A 335 12.69 -6.76 7.39
CA PHE A 335 12.46 -6.88 8.83
C PHE A 335 13.53 -6.11 9.61
N ALA A 336 14.80 -6.20 9.21
CA ALA A 336 15.90 -5.44 9.81
C ALA A 336 15.73 -3.92 9.59
N SER A 337 15.32 -3.48 8.41
CA SER A 337 14.99 -2.09 8.12
C SER A 337 13.93 -1.52 9.07
N ALA A 338 12.90 -2.31 9.37
CA ALA A 338 11.87 -1.91 10.30
C ALA A 338 12.37 -1.81 11.74
N VAL A 339 13.22 -2.74 12.17
CA VAL A 339 13.91 -2.68 13.47
C VAL A 339 14.82 -1.44 13.55
N ASN A 340 15.54 -1.13 12.48
CA ASN A 340 16.42 0.04 12.40
C ASN A 340 15.64 1.35 12.51
N TYR A 341 14.48 1.45 11.85
CA TYR A 341 13.61 2.62 11.99
C TYR A 341 13.23 2.90 13.45
N PHE A 342 12.88 1.88 14.23
CA PHE A 342 12.60 2.06 15.66
C PHE A 342 13.84 2.38 16.50
N THR A 343 15.04 2.06 16.00
CA THR A 343 16.30 2.46 16.64
C THR A 343 16.52 3.97 16.57
N GLU A 344 16.06 4.62 15.50
CA GLU A 344 16.19 6.07 15.31
C GLU A 344 15.16 6.88 16.12
N ILE A 345 13.98 6.31 16.36
CA ILE A 345 12.85 7.03 16.98
C ILE A 345 12.69 6.75 18.47
N CYS A 346 12.91 5.52 18.91
CA CYS A 346 12.68 5.15 20.31
C CYS A 346 13.87 5.56 21.18
N SER A 347 13.60 6.03 22.39
CA SER A 347 14.63 6.33 23.39
C SER A 347 15.38 5.09 23.87
N HIS A 348 14.79 3.89 23.69
CA HIS A 348 15.40 2.62 24.00
C HIS A 348 15.70 1.86 22.71
N LYS A 349 16.92 1.34 22.59
CA LYS A 349 17.30 0.49 21.46
C LYS A 349 16.41 -0.77 21.41
N PRO A 350 15.88 -1.15 20.23
CA PRO A 350 15.18 -2.40 20.06
C PRO A 350 16.00 -3.60 20.55
N GLN A 351 15.37 -4.51 21.30
CA GLN A 351 16.03 -5.67 21.89
C GLN A 351 15.59 -6.97 21.19
N GLU A 352 16.55 -7.76 20.72
CA GLU A 352 16.28 -9.11 20.25
C GLU A 352 15.85 -10.02 21.40
N VAL A 353 14.83 -10.83 21.17
CA VAL A 353 14.29 -11.80 22.13
C VAL A 353 14.04 -13.14 21.45
N GLU A 354 14.09 -14.20 22.26
CA GLU A 354 13.79 -15.55 21.81
C GLU A 354 12.75 -16.18 22.72
N PHE A 355 11.80 -16.89 22.12
CA PHE A 355 10.70 -17.54 22.83
C PHE A 355 10.67 -19.02 22.43
N GLU A 356 11.36 -19.87 23.18
CA GLU A 356 11.47 -21.31 22.93
C GLU A 356 10.12 -22.03 22.71
N GLY A 357 9.02 -21.51 23.26
CA GLY A 357 7.68 -22.07 23.05
C GLY A 357 7.18 -21.98 21.60
N THR A 358 7.68 -21.06 20.77
CA THR A 358 7.25 -20.88 19.37
C THR A 358 7.60 -22.08 18.50
N LYS A 359 8.60 -22.90 18.87
CA LYS A 359 8.93 -24.14 18.16
C LYS A 359 7.83 -25.21 18.22
N TYR A 360 6.88 -25.06 19.15
CA TYR A 360 5.77 -25.99 19.35
C TYR A 360 4.47 -25.52 18.69
N THR A 361 4.50 -24.44 17.92
CA THR A 361 3.30 -23.80 17.36
C THR A 361 2.34 -24.79 16.71
N ARG A 362 2.82 -25.65 15.82
CA ARG A 362 1.97 -26.66 15.15
C ARG A 362 1.19 -27.55 16.12
N LYS A 363 1.86 -28.00 17.20
CA LYS A 363 1.23 -28.86 18.23
C LYS A 363 0.22 -28.04 19.03
N LEU A 364 0.61 -26.86 19.51
CA LEU A 364 -0.27 -26.00 20.30
C LEU A 364 -1.50 -25.59 19.51
N TRP A 365 -1.33 -25.15 18.26
CA TRP A 365 -2.45 -24.80 17.38
C TRP A 365 -3.38 -25.99 17.14
N LYS A 366 -2.83 -27.17 16.85
CA LYS A 366 -3.66 -28.39 16.69
C LYS A 366 -4.46 -28.71 17.96
N PHE A 367 -3.85 -28.61 19.14
CA PHE A 367 -4.54 -28.82 20.41
C PHE A 367 -5.69 -27.83 20.59
N TRP A 368 -5.43 -26.52 20.44
CA TRP A 368 -6.46 -25.51 20.65
C TRP A 368 -7.56 -25.54 19.57
N MET A 369 -7.24 -25.92 18.34
CA MET A 369 -8.25 -26.21 17.32
C MET A 369 -9.21 -27.33 17.73
N SER A 370 -8.73 -28.35 18.45
CA SER A 370 -9.59 -29.43 18.98
C SER A 370 -10.50 -28.98 20.13
N LYS A 371 -10.24 -27.79 20.70
CA LYS A 371 -11.03 -27.18 21.78
C LYS A 371 -11.99 -26.11 21.26
N GLU A 372 -12.00 -25.78 19.97
CA GLU A 372 -13.10 -25.02 19.38
C GLU A 372 -14.40 -25.80 19.61
N SER A 373 -15.45 -25.12 20.08
CA SER A 373 -16.72 -25.81 20.37
C SER A 373 -17.30 -26.42 19.10
N ASP A 374 -17.83 -27.63 19.21
CA ASP A 374 -18.26 -28.44 18.07
C ASP A 374 -17.17 -28.74 17.03
N ALA A 375 -15.87 -28.72 17.39
CA ALA A 375 -14.74 -29.03 16.50
C ALA A 375 -14.73 -30.48 16.01
N ASN A 376 -15.72 -30.83 15.20
CA ASN A 376 -15.77 -32.04 14.41
C ASN A 376 -15.71 -31.61 12.95
N PHE A 377 -14.49 -31.36 12.48
CA PHE A 377 -14.22 -31.01 11.08
C PHE A 377 -14.91 -31.97 10.09
N LYS A 378 -14.93 -33.28 10.41
CA LYS A 378 -15.53 -34.31 9.56
C LYS A 378 -17.05 -34.16 9.44
N LYS A 379 -17.70 -33.64 10.47
CA LYS A 379 -19.14 -33.33 10.47
C LYS A 379 -19.41 -31.95 9.87
N ASP A 380 -18.61 -30.96 10.20
CA ASP A 380 -18.71 -29.59 9.72
C ASP A 380 -18.59 -29.48 8.19
N ILE A 381 -17.62 -30.18 7.59
CA ILE A 381 -17.43 -30.22 6.13
C ILE A 381 -18.64 -30.84 5.40
N MET A 382 -19.42 -31.67 6.10
CA MET A 382 -20.64 -32.33 5.64
C MET A 382 -21.91 -31.57 6.02
N ASN A 383 -21.80 -30.24 6.25
CA ASN A 383 -22.93 -29.40 6.64
C ASN A 383 -23.60 -29.81 7.97
N ARG A 384 -22.88 -30.52 8.84
CA ARG A 384 -23.39 -31.10 10.10
C ARG A 384 -24.53 -32.11 9.96
N GLU A 385 -24.78 -32.63 8.75
CA GLU A 385 -25.82 -33.63 8.48
C GLU A 385 -25.32 -35.06 8.77
N GLU A 386 -24.08 -35.35 8.40
CA GLU A 386 -23.41 -36.65 8.59
C GLU A 386 -21.91 -36.45 8.89
N GLU A 387 -21.17 -37.54 9.13
CA GLU A 387 -19.71 -37.48 9.34
C GLU A 387 -18.96 -38.05 8.14
N ALA A 388 -18.04 -37.28 7.57
CA ALA A 388 -17.20 -37.74 6.47
C ALA A 388 -16.23 -38.84 6.92
N ASN A 389 -16.08 -39.88 6.11
CA ASN A 389 -15.05 -40.90 6.32
C ASN A 389 -13.73 -40.45 5.66
N PRO A 390 -12.68 -40.09 6.43
CA PRO A 390 -11.49 -39.48 5.87
C PRO A 390 -10.73 -40.38 4.87
N LEU A 391 -10.68 -41.71 5.11
CA LEU A 391 -10.02 -42.65 4.20
C LEU A 391 -10.75 -42.76 2.86
N THR A 392 -12.09 -42.78 2.91
CA THR A 392 -12.93 -42.85 1.72
C THR A 392 -12.77 -41.60 0.87
N GLU A 393 -12.76 -40.41 1.49
CA GLU A 393 -12.63 -39.15 0.77
C GLU A 393 -11.22 -38.94 0.19
N VAL A 394 -10.17 -39.40 0.88
CA VAL A 394 -8.81 -39.45 0.33
C VAL A 394 -8.77 -40.33 -0.92
N LEU A 395 -9.35 -41.54 -0.87
CA LEU A 395 -9.37 -42.45 -2.02
C LEU A 395 -10.18 -41.89 -3.21
N LYS A 396 -11.34 -41.28 -2.94
CA LYS A 396 -12.16 -40.63 -3.98
C LYS A 396 -11.40 -39.52 -4.70
N HIS A 397 -10.66 -38.69 -3.95
CA HIS A 397 -9.90 -37.57 -4.50
C HIS A 397 -8.87 -38.00 -5.57
N PHE A 398 -8.23 -39.16 -5.38
CA PHE A 398 -7.22 -39.68 -6.32
C PHE A 398 -7.78 -40.59 -7.41
N THR A 399 -9.07 -40.92 -7.40
CA THR A 399 -9.68 -41.86 -8.35
C THR A 399 -10.71 -41.21 -9.26
N ILE A 400 -11.83 -40.77 -8.69
CA ILE A 400 -13.00 -40.28 -9.44
C ILE A 400 -13.19 -38.77 -9.34
N GLY A 401 -12.35 -38.09 -8.55
CA GLY A 401 -12.55 -36.69 -8.16
C GLY A 401 -13.66 -36.56 -7.11
N GLY A 402 -13.59 -35.52 -6.28
CA GLY A 402 -14.58 -35.32 -5.20
C GLY A 402 -14.88 -33.85 -4.95
N ASP A 403 -15.84 -33.60 -4.06
CA ASP A 403 -16.29 -32.27 -3.66
C ASP A 403 -15.26 -31.49 -2.81
N TYR A 404 -14.04 -32.00 -2.68
CA TYR A 404 -13.04 -31.51 -1.75
C TYR A 404 -11.78 -31.03 -2.46
N THR A 405 -11.28 -29.89 -2.03
CA THR A 405 -9.98 -29.40 -2.49
C THR A 405 -8.85 -30.27 -1.92
N THR A 406 -7.69 -30.27 -2.57
CA THR A 406 -6.49 -30.97 -2.05
C THR A 406 -6.11 -30.51 -0.64
N ALA A 407 -6.37 -29.24 -0.30
CA ALA A 407 -6.18 -28.73 1.06
C ALA A 407 -7.13 -29.38 2.08
N THR A 408 -8.38 -29.60 1.71
CA THR A 408 -9.37 -30.31 2.54
C THR A 408 -8.95 -31.76 2.76
N ILE A 409 -8.42 -32.43 1.74
CA ILE A 409 -7.84 -33.78 1.85
C ILE A 409 -6.64 -33.79 2.81
N PHE A 410 -5.76 -32.79 2.73
CA PHE A 410 -4.66 -32.64 3.68
C PHE A 410 -5.17 -32.48 5.12
N ASN A 411 -6.25 -31.72 5.33
CA ASN A 411 -6.87 -31.58 6.65
C ASN A 411 -7.49 -32.89 7.15
N PHE A 412 -8.11 -33.70 6.28
CA PHE A 412 -8.59 -35.03 6.65
C PHE A 412 -7.46 -35.91 7.17
N VAL A 413 -6.31 -35.94 6.49
CA VAL A 413 -5.11 -36.67 6.98
C VAL A 413 -4.65 -36.12 8.33
N ASN A 414 -4.66 -34.80 8.52
CA ASN A 414 -4.29 -34.20 9.80
C ASN A 414 -5.23 -34.60 10.95
N THR A 415 -6.51 -34.87 10.69
CA THR A 415 -7.45 -35.39 11.70
C THR A 415 -7.14 -36.81 12.16
N MET A 416 -6.43 -37.61 11.36
CA MET A 416 -6.01 -38.96 11.73
C MET A 416 -4.79 -38.97 12.66
N LEU A 417 -4.02 -37.89 12.69
CA LEU A 417 -2.85 -37.76 13.54
C LEU A 417 -3.29 -37.55 15.02
N PRO A 418 -2.55 -38.08 16.01
CA PRO A 418 -2.92 -37.93 17.42
C PRO A 418 -2.96 -36.46 17.87
N CYS A 419 -3.86 -36.16 18.80
CA CYS A 419 -3.89 -34.87 19.48
C CYS A 419 -2.76 -34.80 20.52
N PRO A 420 -2.08 -33.65 20.70
CA PRO A 420 -1.11 -33.49 21.78
C PRO A 420 -1.73 -33.65 23.18
N ASP A 421 -0.90 -34.01 24.15
CA ASP A 421 -1.30 -34.09 25.56
C ASP A 421 -1.85 -32.75 26.08
N GLU A 422 -3.01 -32.80 26.72
CA GLU A 422 -3.76 -31.62 27.18
C GLU A 422 -3.02 -30.85 28.27
N ASN A 423 -2.54 -31.54 29.30
CA ASN A 423 -1.84 -30.93 30.42
C ASN A 423 -0.55 -30.22 29.95
N TRP A 424 0.19 -30.85 29.04
CA TRP A 424 1.35 -30.25 28.41
C TRP A 424 0.98 -29.02 27.58
N ALA A 425 -0.04 -29.11 26.72
CA ALA A 425 -0.40 -28.04 25.80
C ALA A 425 -0.90 -26.79 26.53
N VAL A 426 -1.75 -26.96 27.55
CA VAL A 426 -2.21 -25.87 28.41
C VAL A 426 -1.03 -25.23 29.14
N ARG A 427 -0.21 -26.04 29.83
CA ARG A 427 0.96 -25.54 30.57
C ARG A 427 1.95 -24.78 29.68
N GLU A 428 2.27 -25.30 28.50
CA GLU A 428 3.22 -24.66 27.59
C GLU A 428 2.63 -23.38 26.98
N THR A 429 1.33 -23.36 26.68
CA THR A 429 0.63 -22.15 26.24
C THR A 429 0.66 -21.06 27.32
N ASP A 430 0.30 -21.39 28.55
CA ASP A 430 0.29 -20.45 29.68
C ASP A 430 1.69 -19.93 30.00
N LYS A 431 2.69 -20.80 29.96
CA LYS A 431 4.10 -20.43 30.14
C LYS A 431 4.54 -19.43 29.08
N LEU A 432 4.27 -19.71 27.80
CA LEU A 432 4.65 -18.82 26.70
C LEU A 432 3.90 -17.48 26.79
N ARG A 433 2.60 -17.52 27.07
CA ARG A 433 1.77 -16.32 27.29
C ARG A 433 2.36 -15.46 28.40
N LYS A 434 2.66 -16.06 29.56
CA LYS A 434 3.26 -15.37 30.71
C LYS A 434 4.61 -14.75 30.38
N GLN A 435 5.50 -15.49 29.72
CA GLN A 435 6.83 -14.99 29.31
C GLN A 435 6.72 -13.75 28.41
N ILE A 436 5.82 -13.77 27.44
CA ILE A 436 5.60 -12.66 26.52
C ILE A 436 4.97 -11.47 27.26
N THR A 437 3.95 -11.71 28.09
CA THR A 437 3.30 -10.66 28.89
C THR A 437 4.28 -9.96 29.83
N GLU A 438 5.11 -10.73 30.55
CA GLU A 438 6.11 -10.18 31.48
C GLU A 438 7.21 -9.40 30.75
N LYS A 439 7.57 -9.82 29.53
CA LYS A 439 8.57 -9.13 28.71
C LYS A 439 8.03 -7.80 28.17
N LEU A 440 6.81 -7.80 27.65
CA LEU A 440 6.23 -6.65 26.98
C LEU A 440 5.63 -5.63 27.95
N LYS A 441 5.01 -6.08 29.05
CA LYS A 441 4.32 -5.20 30.02
C LYS A 441 3.38 -4.21 29.29
N ASP A 442 3.25 -2.99 29.81
CA ASP A 442 2.33 -1.99 29.27
C ASP A 442 2.88 -1.15 28.12
N ASN A 443 4.19 -1.06 27.92
CA ASN A 443 4.79 -0.19 26.88
C ASN A 443 5.67 -0.94 25.88
N GLY A 444 5.72 -2.27 25.95
CA GLY A 444 6.47 -3.11 25.03
C GLY A 444 5.68 -3.47 23.80
N VAL A 445 6.36 -3.57 22.67
CA VAL A 445 5.84 -4.02 21.39
C VAL A 445 6.79 -5.08 20.84
N LEU A 446 6.27 -6.25 20.49
CA LEU A 446 7.07 -7.28 19.81
C LEU A 446 6.89 -7.17 18.30
N LEU A 447 8.01 -7.05 17.59
CA LEU A 447 8.15 -7.21 16.15
C LEU A 447 8.38 -8.68 15.83
N TYR A 448 7.53 -9.25 14.98
CA TYR A 448 7.64 -10.67 14.61
C TYR A 448 7.52 -10.85 13.09
N PRO A 449 8.37 -11.70 12.48
CA PRO A 449 8.37 -11.89 11.03
C PRO A 449 7.10 -12.60 10.58
N SER A 450 6.49 -12.12 9.50
CA SER A 450 5.19 -12.62 9.06
C SER A 450 5.30 -13.90 8.25
N ALA A 451 6.08 -13.91 7.17
CA ALA A 451 6.26 -15.09 6.32
C ALA A 451 7.71 -15.21 5.81
N PRO A 452 8.19 -16.43 5.52
CA PRO A 452 9.55 -16.64 5.07
C PRO A 452 9.78 -16.31 3.59
N TRP A 453 8.68 -16.24 2.83
CA TRP A 453 8.63 -16.02 1.40
C TRP A 453 7.52 -15.03 1.09
N PRO A 454 7.64 -14.26 0.00
CA PRO A 454 6.57 -13.39 -0.46
C PRO A 454 5.41 -14.20 -1.04
N ALA A 455 4.38 -13.48 -1.55
CA ALA A 455 3.25 -14.08 -2.25
C ALA A 455 3.71 -15.15 -3.23
N SER A 456 3.32 -16.40 -2.98
CA SER A 456 3.79 -17.56 -3.73
C SER A 456 2.81 -17.88 -4.87
N TYR A 457 3.24 -18.63 -5.88
CA TYR A 457 2.35 -19.09 -6.95
C TYR A 457 1.18 -19.91 -6.41
N HIS A 458 0.10 -20.01 -7.17
CA HIS A 458 -1.02 -20.88 -6.81
C HIS A 458 -0.55 -22.32 -6.51
N HIS A 459 -1.22 -22.96 -5.55
CA HIS A 459 -0.96 -24.34 -5.08
C HIS A 459 0.39 -24.59 -4.38
N THR A 460 1.35 -23.67 -4.44
CA THR A 460 2.65 -23.83 -3.73
C THR A 460 2.49 -23.94 -2.21
N ALA A 461 1.40 -23.40 -1.65
CA ALA A 461 1.06 -23.55 -0.23
C ALA A 461 0.89 -25.02 0.20
N LEU A 462 0.54 -25.93 -0.72
CA LEU A 462 0.47 -27.38 -0.45
C LEU A 462 1.86 -27.99 -0.23
N LEU A 463 2.89 -27.41 -0.83
CA LEU A 463 4.29 -27.82 -0.68
C LEU A 463 4.97 -27.14 0.53
N ARG A 464 4.40 -26.03 1.01
CA ARG A 464 4.88 -25.27 2.18
C ARG A 464 3.76 -25.10 3.23
N PRO A 465 3.10 -26.19 3.69
CA PRO A 465 1.87 -26.11 4.45
C PRO A 465 2.03 -25.52 5.87
N TRP A 466 3.27 -25.42 6.37
CA TRP A 466 3.54 -25.04 7.77
C TRP A 466 3.96 -23.58 7.95
N ASN A 467 4.10 -22.80 6.88
CA ASN A 467 4.49 -21.38 6.98
C ASN A 467 3.45 -20.55 7.76
N PHE A 468 2.18 -20.97 7.79
CA PHE A 468 1.14 -20.30 8.59
C PHE A 468 1.40 -20.36 10.11
N ASN A 469 2.30 -21.24 10.60
CA ASN A 469 2.66 -21.31 12.01
C ASN A 469 3.11 -19.95 12.56
N LEU A 470 3.80 -19.14 11.74
CA LEU A 470 4.24 -17.79 12.13
C LEU A 470 3.09 -16.86 12.53
N PHE A 471 1.90 -17.12 12.01
CA PHE A 471 0.68 -16.37 12.32
C PHE A 471 -0.15 -17.05 13.42
N ALA A 472 -0.23 -18.38 13.38
CA ALA A 472 -1.11 -19.20 14.20
C ALA A 472 -0.80 -19.15 15.69
N ILE A 473 0.47 -19.01 16.06
CA ILE A 473 0.87 -18.93 17.48
C ILE A 473 0.18 -17.77 18.20
N TRP A 474 -0.13 -16.68 17.49
CA TRP A 474 -0.76 -15.51 18.08
C TRP A 474 -2.27 -15.69 18.31
N ASN A 475 -2.91 -16.61 17.60
CA ASN A 475 -4.28 -17.04 17.89
C ASN A 475 -4.29 -17.95 19.12
N VAL A 476 -3.34 -18.88 19.20
CA VAL A 476 -3.12 -19.76 20.37
C VAL A 476 -2.96 -18.93 21.64
N LEU A 477 -2.17 -17.86 21.58
CA LEU A 477 -1.92 -16.96 22.72
C LEU A 477 -3.01 -15.89 22.91
N LYS A 478 -3.99 -15.82 21.99
CA LYS A 478 -5.09 -14.84 21.96
C LYS A 478 -4.65 -13.37 21.94
N PHE A 479 -3.40 -13.09 21.58
CA PHE A 479 -2.84 -11.73 21.56
C PHE A 479 -3.25 -10.93 20.33
N PRO A 480 -3.40 -9.59 20.43
CA PRO A 480 -3.70 -8.75 19.28
C PRO A 480 -2.47 -8.65 18.37
N VAL A 481 -2.66 -8.69 17.06
CA VAL A 481 -1.58 -8.57 16.07
C VAL A 481 -2.04 -7.71 14.89
N THR A 482 -1.28 -6.67 14.59
CA THR A 482 -1.43 -5.94 13.34
C THR A 482 -0.40 -6.41 12.33
N GLN A 483 -0.88 -6.70 11.14
CA GLN A 483 -0.10 -6.88 9.95
C GLN A 483 0.07 -5.55 9.20
N VAL A 484 1.32 -5.12 9.01
CA VAL A 484 1.65 -3.86 8.35
C VAL A 484 2.42 -4.13 7.05
N PRO A 485 2.03 -3.56 5.89
CA PRO A 485 2.81 -3.65 4.66
C PRO A 485 4.06 -2.74 4.74
N MET A 486 5.25 -3.26 4.39
CA MET A 486 6.50 -2.46 4.42
C MET A 486 7.24 -2.35 3.09
N GLY A 487 6.51 -2.37 1.97
CA GLY A 487 7.06 -2.12 0.63
C GLY A 487 7.13 -3.35 -0.25
N LEU A 488 7.59 -3.17 -1.49
CA LEU A 488 7.67 -4.19 -2.54
C LEU A 488 9.15 -4.45 -2.89
N LYS A 489 9.57 -5.71 -2.98
CA LYS A 489 10.88 -6.07 -3.56
C LYS A 489 10.98 -5.58 -5.01
N MET A 490 12.16 -5.10 -5.36
CA MET A 490 12.54 -4.73 -6.71
C MET A 490 13.80 -5.45 -7.20
N GLY A 491 13.57 -6.38 -8.15
CA GLY A 491 14.47 -6.73 -9.27
C GLY A 491 14.17 -5.90 -10.53
N TYR A 492 13.53 -4.75 -10.29
CA TYR A 492 13.50 -3.51 -11.06
C TYR A 492 13.21 -2.41 -10.01
N LEU A 493 14.19 -1.76 -9.33
CA LEU A 493 14.11 -0.37 -8.80
C LEU A 493 13.53 0.15 -7.42
N SER A 494 13.64 -0.48 -6.23
CA SER A 494 13.14 -0.07 -4.85
C SER A 494 11.85 0.77 -4.54
N VAL A 495 10.95 0.32 -3.64
CA VAL A 495 9.99 1.19 -2.88
C VAL A 495 10.27 1.13 -1.37
N TYR A 496 10.85 2.20 -0.82
CA TYR A 496 11.23 2.31 0.60
C TYR A 496 10.43 3.38 1.39
N ASN A 497 9.54 4.16 0.76
CA ASN A 497 8.98 5.36 1.41
C ASN A 497 7.48 5.33 1.79
N HIS A 498 6.70 4.31 1.41
CA HIS A 498 5.36 4.15 1.99
C HIS A 498 5.45 3.77 3.49
N VAL A 499 6.53 3.08 3.87
CA VAL A 499 6.90 2.74 5.26
C VAL A 499 7.03 3.97 6.14
N ARG A 500 7.49 5.10 5.59
CA ARG A 500 7.66 6.32 6.40
C ARG A 500 6.33 6.96 6.76
N LYS A 501 5.29 6.96 5.93
CA LYS A 501 3.95 7.45 6.34
C LYS A 501 3.18 6.43 7.18
N SER A 502 3.31 5.14 6.91
CA SER A 502 2.66 4.10 7.72
C SER A 502 3.32 3.83 9.06
N VAL A 503 4.54 4.35 9.32
CA VAL A 503 5.15 4.34 10.66
C VAL A 503 5.22 5.74 11.31
N CYS A 504 5.40 6.84 10.55
CA CYS A 504 5.35 8.21 11.10
C CYS A 504 3.93 8.77 11.29
N GLY A 505 2.92 8.18 10.65
CA GLY A 505 1.51 8.53 10.79
C GLY A 505 0.71 7.56 11.66
N LEU A 506 1.36 6.63 12.35
CA LEU A 506 0.70 5.77 13.33
C LEU A 506 0.13 6.65 14.45
N PRO A 507 -1.19 6.77 14.62
CA PRO A 507 -1.68 6.95 15.97
C PRO A 507 -1.34 5.61 16.63
N VAL A 508 -0.20 5.47 17.30
CA VAL A 508 0.11 4.17 17.92
C VAL A 508 -0.99 3.81 18.94
N SER A 509 -1.79 4.80 19.38
CA SER A 509 -3.07 4.64 20.09
C SER A 509 -4.09 3.74 19.38
N SER A 510 -4.18 3.83 18.05
CA SER A 510 -5.17 3.14 17.23
C SER A 510 -4.89 1.63 17.05
N LEU A 511 -3.61 1.29 17.03
CA LEU A 511 -3.11 -0.09 17.01
C LEU A 511 -3.04 -0.71 18.41
N MET A 512 -3.51 0.02 19.44
CA MET A 512 -3.38 -0.28 20.86
C MET A 512 -4.70 -0.58 21.56
N ALA A 513 -5.56 -1.36 20.90
CA ALA A 513 -6.66 -2.04 21.56
C ALA A 513 -6.13 -3.11 22.53
N LYS A 514 -5.87 -2.72 23.78
CA LYS A 514 -5.47 -3.61 24.88
C LYS A 514 -6.71 -4.05 25.67
N SER A 515 -6.95 -5.34 25.91
CA SER A 515 -7.71 -5.75 27.11
C SER A 515 -6.81 -5.57 28.35
N ASN A 516 -7.32 -5.15 29.51
CA ASN A 516 -6.51 -4.78 30.69
C ASN A 516 -5.38 -5.75 31.09
N THR A 517 -5.39 -7.00 30.62
CA THR A 517 -4.46 -8.09 30.93
C THR A 517 -3.50 -8.54 29.81
N ASP A 518 -3.60 -8.05 28.56
CA ASP A 518 -2.80 -8.59 27.43
C ASP A 518 -1.66 -7.66 26.94
N PRO A 519 -0.50 -8.22 26.53
CA PRO A 519 0.64 -7.51 25.92
C PRO A 519 0.47 -7.22 24.41
N ARG A 520 1.31 -6.33 23.85
CA ARG A 520 1.18 -5.77 22.49
C ARG A 520 2.10 -6.44 21.45
N LEU A 521 1.55 -6.85 20.31
CA LEU A 521 2.32 -7.44 19.21
C LEU A 521 2.05 -6.75 17.87
N ILE A 522 3.12 -6.43 17.15
CA ILE A 522 3.09 -5.90 15.77
C ILE A 522 3.88 -6.86 14.89
N SER A 523 3.29 -7.38 13.81
CA SER A 523 4.00 -8.18 12.81
C SER A 523 4.31 -7.30 11.59
N LEU A 524 5.54 -7.38 11.07
CA LEU A 524 6.08 -6.46 10.05
C LEU A 524 6.50 -7.22 8.76
N ILE A 525 6.36 -6.60 7.58
CA ILE A 525 6.44 -7.29 6.25
C ILE A 525 7.23 -6.56 5.17
N GLU A 526 7.93 -7.30 4.31
CA GLU A 526 8.13 -6.94 2.88
C GLU A 526 7.17 -7.73 1.96
N ILE A 527 6.62 -7.08 0.93
CA ILE A 527 5.87 -7.71 -0.16
C ILE A 527 6.87 -8.01 -1.29
N SER A 528 6.71 -9.08 -2.09
CA SER A 528 7.42 -9.16 -3.39
C SER A 528 6.45 -9.09 -4.54
N GLY A 529 6.76 -8.23 -5.52
CA GLY A 529 6.10 -8.20 -6.82
C GLY A 529 5.84 -6.78 -7.31
N ALA A 530 6.26 -6.50 -8.53
CA ALA A 530 6.37 -5.16 -9.12
C ALA A 530 5.03 -4.48 -9.50
N TYR A 531 5.08 -3.14 -9.47
CA TYR A 531 4.16 -2.11 -9.97
C TYR A 531 2.87 -1.81 -9.18
N MET A 532 3.01 -0.93 -8.18
CA MET A 532 1.95 -0.01 -7.71
C MET A 532 2.55 1.37 -7.45
N LEU A 533 2.73 2.16 -8.51
CA LEU A 533 2.69 3.62 -8.43
C LEU A 533 2.06 4.12 -9.72
N GLY A 534 0.90 4.77 -9.61
CA GLY A 534 0.28 5.55 -10.67
C GLY A 534 0.24 6.99 -10.19
N SER A 535 0.89 7.87 -10.94
CA SER A 535 0.66 9.29 -10.97
C SER A 535 -0.79 9.57 -11.42
N ALA A 536 -1.40 10.59 -10.83
CA ALA A 536 -2.74 11.03 -11.20
C ALA A 536 -2.65 12.13 -12.25
N THR A 537 -3.32 11.91 -13.39
CA THR A 537 -3.91 12.96 -14.21
C THR A 537 -5.07 13.57 -13.45
N VAL A 538 -4.97 14.87 -13.13
CA VAL A 538 -6.10 15.67 -12.66
C VAL A 538 -6.64 16.43 -13.86
N THR A 539 -7.87 16.14 -14.27
CA THR A 539 -8.64 17.00 -15.17
C THR A 539 -9.31 18.11 -14.36
N GLU A 540 -9.12 19.33 -14.84
CA GLU A 540 -9.56 20.64 -14.34
C GLU A 540 -11.08 20.74 -14.16
N GLN A 541 -11.61 20.95 -12.94
CA GLN A 541 -12.78 21.86 -12.74
C GLN A 541 -13.25 22.12 -11.27
N GLN A 542 -12.68 21.56 -10.20
CA GLN A 542 -13.28 21.66 -8.85
C GLN A 542 -12.42 22.28 -7.73
N ILE A 543 -11.40 23.09 -8.03
CA ILE A 543 -10.52 23.69 -6.99
C ILE A 543 -10.66 25.22 -6.85
N ILE A 544 -11.46 25.91 -7.67
CA ILE A 544 -11.35 27.38 -7.74
C ILE A 544 -12.10 28.15 -6.65
N ASP A 545 -13.09 27.58 -5.96
CA ASP A 545 -13.86 28.36 -4.97
C ASP A 545 -13.63 27.88 -3.53
N GLY A 546 -12.66 28.52 -2.86
CA GLY A 546 -12.58 28.42 -1.41
C GLY A 546 -11.20 28.66 -0.82
N MET A 547 -10.62 29.85 -1.03
CA MET A 547 -9.63 30.45 -0.12
C MET A 547 -9.31 31.88 -0.55
N SER A 548 -10.04 32.86 -0.02
CA SER A 548 -9.64 34.25 -0.02
C SER A 548 -8.86 34.58 1.26
N ASP A 549 -7.78 35.33 1.04
CA ASP A 549 -7.08 36.24 1.95
C ASP A 549 -6.22 35.68 3.09
N GLY A 550 -4.91 35.65 2.80
CA GLY A 550 -3.85 35.52 3.79
C GLY A 550 -2.49 35.36 3.10
N VAL A 551 -1.94 36.46 2.56
CA VAL A 551 -0.61 36.49 1.94
C VAL A 551 0.46 36.14 2.97
N GLN A 552 0.94 34.89 2.95
CA GLN A 552 2.24 34.52 3.48
C GLN A 552 3.15 34.26 2.28
N PHE A 553 3.84 35.32 1.85
CA PHE A 553 4.90 35.23 0.84
C PHE A 553 5.96 34.24 1.32
N PHE A 554 6.06 33.09 0.65
CA PHE A 554 7.03 32.06 0.95
C PHE A 554 8.09 32.06 -0.14
N GLU A 555 9.26 32.62 0.16
CA GLU A 555 10.44 32.55 -0.72
C GLU A 555 11.01 31.12 -0.68
N GLY A 556 10.43 30.25 -1.51
CA GLY A 556 10.86 28.87 -1.68
C GLY A 556 12.04 28.73 -2.64
N VAL A 557 12.78 27.63 -2.54
CA VAL A 557 13.83 27.28 -3.51
C VAL A 557 13.25 27.13 -4.93
N GLU A 558 13.97 27.64 -5.92
CA GLU A 558 13.59 27.53 -7.34
C GLU A 558 13.59 26.07 -7.79
N LYS A 559 12.60 25.74 -8.62
CA LYS A 559 12.43 24.47 -9.32
C LYS A 559 12.53 24.75 -10.82
N LEU A 560 13.37 24.00 -11.51
CA LEU A 560 13.55 24.10 -12.95
C LEU A 560 13.04 22.82 -13.61
N LEU A 561 12.21 22.96 -14.63
CA LEU A 561 11.77 21.88 -15.51
C LEU A 561 12.11 22.25 -16.96
N GLU A 562 12.90 21.42 -17.62
CA GLU A 562 13.27 21.57 -19.03
C GLU A 562 12.96 20.30 -19.80
N ILE A 563 12.40 20.44 -20.99
CA ILE A 563 11.96 19.31 -21.82
C ILE A 563 12.32 19.59 -23.27
N TRP A 564 12.97 18.62 -23.91
CA TRP A 564 13.29 18.63 -25.32
C TRP A 564 12.39 17.65 -26.06
N PHE A 565 11.78 18.11 -27.14
CA PHE A 565 10.83 17.34 -27.92
C PHE A 565 11.41 16.88 -29.26
N THR A 566 10.91 15.73 -29.73
CA THR A 566 11.23 15.12 -31.01
C THR A 566 9.98 14.51 -31.66
N THR A 567 10.10 14.09 -32.91
CA THR A 567 9.02 13.46 -33.67
C THR A 567 9.56 12.28 -34.48
N SER A 568 8.78 11.22 -34.57
CA SER A 568 9.03 10.03 -35.38
C SER A 568 8.24 10.02 -36.69
N ASP A 569 7.44 11.06 -36.96
CA ASP A 569 6.61 11.17 -38.17
C ASP A 569 7.26 12.07 -39.24
N SER A 570 7.66 11.44 -40.35
CA SER A 570 8.19 12.10 -41.55
C SER A 570 7.22 13.01 -42.30
N ASN A 571 5.91 12.90 -42.03
CA ASN A 571 4.89 13.63 -42.77
C ASN A 571 4.57 15.01 -42.17
N ASN A 572 5.07 15.33 -40.97
CA ASN A 572 4.67 16.54 -40.28
C ASN A 572 5.52 17.75 -40.71
N LYS A 573 4.88 18.73 -41.36
CA LYS A 573 5.52 19.94 -41.90
C LYS A 573 5.98 20.85 -40.75
N ALA A 574 7.26 20.77 -40.39
CA ALA A 574 7.97 21.66 -39.47
C ALA A 574 7.35 21.80 -38.06
N PRO A 575 7.66 20.88 -37.12
CA PRO A 575 7.18 20.96 -35.74
C PRO A 575 7.73 22.19 -35.00
N ASP A 576 6.89 22.84 -34.19
CA ASP A 576 7.22 24.08 -33.46
C ASP A 576 6.31 24.26 -32.23
N LEU A 577 6.87 24.17 -31.01
CA LEU A 577 6.13 24.30 -29.74
C LEU A 577 5.44 25.66 -29.59
N ARG A 578 5.95 26.70 -30.25
CA ARG A 578 5.38 28.06 -30.17
C ARG A 578 4.03 28.17 -30.89
N LYS A 579 3.60 27.12 -31.59
CA LYS A 579 2.25 27.00 -32.17
C LYS A 579 1.17 26.68 -31.12
N ILE A 580 1.55 26.30 -29.89
CA ILE A 580 0.57 26.06 -28.82
C ILE A 580 -0.17 27.38 -28.50
N PRO A 581 -1.51 27.42 -28.55
CA PRO A 581 -2.26 28.65 -28.29
C PRO A 581 -2.02 29.20 -26.88
N ARG A 582 -1.90 30.53 -26.77
CA ARG A 582 -1.72 31.23 -25.48
C ARG A 582 -2.76 30.84 -24.43
N THR A 583 -4.02 30.70 -24.80
CA THR A 583 -5.11 30.30 -23.87
C THR A 583 -4.88 28.91 -23.27
N LYS A 584 -4.23 28.00 -24.02
CA LYS A 584 -3.84 26.68 -23.52
C LYS A 584 -2.63 26.74 -22.60
N LEU A 585 -1.65 27.59 -22.92
CA LEU A 585 -0.53 27.88 -22.02
C LEU A 585 -1.02 28.49 -20.69
N GLU A 586 -1.97 29.42 -20.73
CA GLU A 586 -2.58 29.99 -19.52
C GLU A 586 -3.34 28.94 -18.70
N SER A 587 -4.07 28.04 -19.35
CA SER A 587 -4.74 26.91 -18.66
C SER A 587 -3.71 25.98 -17.99
N LEU A 588 -2.64 25.66 -18.71
CA LEU A 588 -1.52 24.87 -18.20
C LEU A 588 -0.83 25.55 -17.01
N LEU A 589 -0.63 26.87 -17.06
CA LEU A 589 0.00 27.62 -15.98
C LEU A 589 -0.87 27.70 -14.72
N LYS A 590 -2.21 27.72 -14.87
CA LYS A 590 -3.12 27.62 -13.72
C LYS A 590 -2.95 26.31 -12.95
N ILE A 591 -2.68 25.20 -13.63
CA ILE A 591 -2.41 23.90 -12.98
C ILE A 591 -1.21 24.01 -12.03
N VAL A 592 -0.16 24.71 -12.46
CA VAL A 592 1.09 24.85 -11.68
C VAL A 592 1.08 26.03 -10.71
N ARG A 593 -0.04 26.77 -10.63
CA ARG A 593 -0.26 27.97 -9.79
C ARG A 593 0.56 29.19 -10.22
N CYS A 594 0.67 29.41 -11.52
CA CYS A 594 1.33 30.57 -12.09
C CYS A 594 0.37 31.33 -13.01
N GLU A 595 0.56 32.65 -13.08
CA GLU A 595 -0.13 33.52 -14.03
C GLU A 595 0.91 34.26 -14.88
N ILE A 596 0.60 34.50 -16.16
CA ILE A 596 1.48 35.27 -17.05
C ILE A 596 1.32 36.75 -16.72
N ILE A 597 2.39 37.38 -16.25
CA ILE A 597 2.46 38.82 -16.01
C ILE A 597 2.83 39.56 -17.31
N SER A 598 3.88 39.09 -17.99
CA SER A 598 4.42 39.75 -19.18
C SER A 598 4.97 38.73 -20.17
N PHE A 599 5.08 39.12 -21.44
CA PHE A 599 5.48 38.24 -22.54
C PHE A 599 6.23 39.02 -23.61
N VAL A 600 7.34 38.45 -24.08
CA VAL A 600 8.14 38.94 -25.20
C VAL A 600 8.46 37.77 -26.14
N LYS A 601 8.57 38.02 -27.44
CA LYS A 601 8.94 37.01 -28.43
C LYS A 601 9.98 37.53 -29.42
N ASN A 602 10.84 36.64 -29.88
CA ASN A 602 11.72 36.87 -31.03
C ASN A 602 11.64 35.69 -32.02
N GLU A 603 12.55 35.62 -32.99
CA GLU A 603 12.53 34.55 -34.01
C GLU A 603 12.83 33.16 -33.44
N GLN A 604 13.47 33.07 -32.27
CA GLN A 604 13.98 31.83 -31.69
C GLN A 604 13.19 31.36 -30.46
N ILE A 605 12.77 32.30 -29.59
CA ILE A 605 12.21 32.00 -28.27
C ILE A 605 11.06 32.95 -27.91
N ASP A 606 10.06 32.37 -27.25
CA ASP A 606 8.95 33.04 -26.59
C ASP A 606 9.24 33.03 -25.09
N ALA A 607 9.38 34.20 -24.46
CA ALA A 607 9.74 34.37 -23.06
C ALA A 607 8.59 35.00 -22.27
N TYR A 608 8.25 34.39 -21.14
CA TYR A 608 7.12 34.76 -20.29
C TYR A 608 7.60 35.02 -18.87
N VAL A 609 7.16 36.15 -18.31
CA VAL A 609 7.28 36.46 -16.87
C VAL A 609 6.05 35.93 -16.18
N LEU A 610 6.23 35.16 -15.12
CA LEU A 610 5.17 34.56 -14.34
C LEU A 610 5.06 35.21 -12.96
N SER A 611 3.89 35.08 -12.33
CA SER A 611 3.65 35.50 -10.94
C SER A 611 4.66 34.94 -9.94
N GLU A 612 5.22 33.76 -10.23
CA GLU A 612 6.13 33.01 -9.35
C GLU A 612 7.35 32.46 -10.12
N SER A 613 7.90 33.26 -11.06
CA SER A 613 9.17 33.08 -11.83
C SER A 613 9.02 33.27 -13.36
N SER A 614 9.40 32.30 -14.22
CA SER A 614 9.53 32.52 -15.67
C SER A 614 9.34 31.25 -16.50
N MET A 615 8.91 31.40 -17.76
CA MET A 615 8.75 30.30 -18.71
C MET A 615 9.30 30.69 -20.08
N PHE A 616 9.98 29.76 -20.75
CA PHE A 616 10.57 29.97 -22.07
C PHE A 616 10.19 28.84 -23.01
N ILE A 617 9.79 29.18 -24.24
CA ILE A 617 9.38 28.22 -25.26
C ILE A 617 10.14 28.52 -26.55
N SER A 618 10.99 27.59 -26.97
CA SER A 618 11.61 27.61 -28.31
C SER A 618 10.91 26.59 -29.22
N LYS A 619 11.38 26.44 -30.47
CA LYS A 619 10.77 25.48 -31.41
C LYS A 619 10.64 24.07 -30.85
N ARG A 620 11.62 23.61 -30.06
CA ARG A 620 11.68 22.21 -29.56
C ARG A 620 11.92 22.06 -28.07
N ARG A 621 12.10 23.16 -27.34
CA ARG A 621 12.41 23.15 -25.92
C ARG A 621 11.37 23.95 -25.14
N PHE A 622 10.91 23.37 -24.06
CA PHE A 622 10.06 24.03 -23.07
C PHE A 622 10.83 24.13 -21.76
N ILE A 623 10.89 25.33 -21.17
CA ILE A 623 11.54 25.61 -19.90
C ILE A 623 10.53 26.28 -18.98
N LEU A 624 10.34 25.75 -17.79
CA LEU A 624 9.50 26.31 -16.75
C LEU A 624 10.30 26.40 -15.46
N LYS A 625 10.52 27.63 -15.01
CA LYS A 625 11.12 27.95 -13.72
C LYS A 625 10.02 28.42 -12.80
N THR A 626 9.94 27.84 -11.61
CA THR A 626 8.95 28.24 -10.61
C THR A 626 9.54 28.26 -9.21
N CYS A 627 9.11 29.20 -8.38
CA CYS A 627 9.51 29.29 -6.97
C CYS A 627 8.30 29.06 -6.04
N GLY A 628 8.52 29.19 -4.73
CA GLY A 628 7.43 29.10 -3.76
C GLY A 628 6.75 27.72 -3.67
N THR A 629 5.41 27.72 -3.62
CA THR A 629 4.56 26.51 -3.47
C THR A 629 3.98 25.99 -4.79
N THR A 630 4.50 26.49 -5.91
CA THR A 630 4.15 26.07 -7.27
C THR A 630 4.44 24.59 -7.52
N THR A 631 3.73 24.02 -8.50
CA THR A 631 3.72 22.57 -8.75
C THR A 631 4.11 22.20 -10.19
N PRO A 632 5.33 22.57 -10.65
CA PRO A 632 5.72 22.50 -12.07
C PRO A 632 5.60 21.11 -12.69
N LEU A 633 5.76 20.02 -11.93
CA LEU A 633 5.65 18.68 -12.50
C LEU A 633 4.21 18.28 -12.87
N LEU A 634 3.20 18.98 -12.36
CA LEU A 634 1.80 18.69 -12.69
C LEU A 634 1.41 19.14 -14.11
N CYS A 635 2.19 20.02 -14.76
CA CYS A 635 1.92 20.40 -16.15
C CYS A 635 2.42 19.39 -17.18
N LEU A 636 3.26 18.43 -16.80
CA LEU A 636 3.95 17.55 -17.74
C LEU A 636 2.99 16.86 -18.69
N GLN A 637 1.98 16.16 -18.17
CA GLN A 637 1.07 15.40 -19.01
C GLN A 637 0.17 16.27 -19.90
N PRO A 638 -0.45 17.35 -19.39
CA PRO A 638 -1.12 18.34 -20.24
C PRO A 638 -0.20 18.91 -21.33
N LEU A 639 1.07 19.20 -21.00
CA LEU A 639 2.04 19.74 -21.96
C LEU A 639 2.34 18.76 -23.08
N LEU A 640 2.54 17.47 -22.78
CA LEU A 640 2.77 16.44 -23.79
C LEU A 640 1.60 16.36 -24.78
N LEU A 641 0.36 16.43 -24.29
CA LEU A 641 -0.84 16.44 -25.15
C LEU A 641 -0.91 17.70 -26.01
N LEU A 642 -0.56 18.87 -25.48
CA LEU A 642 -0.53 20.11 -26.24
C LEU A 642 0.58 20.10 -27.31
N ALA A 643 1.75 19.54 -26.99
CA ALA A 643 2.87 19.40 -27.90
C ALA A 643 2.53 18.48 -29.08
N GLU A 644 1.82 17.38 -28.83
CA GLU A 644 1.31 16.48 -29.87
C GLU A 644 0.25 17.18 -30.72
N GLN A 645 -0.76 17.77 -30.07
CA GLN A 645 -1.94 18.33 -30.76
C GLN A 645 -1.64 19.58 -31.60
N TYR A 646 -0.79 20.49 -31.10
CA TYR A 646 -0.59 21.81 -31.73
C TYR A 646 0.79 22.00 -32.33
N ALA A 647 1.80 21.28 -31.83
CA ALA A 647 3.20 21.49 -32.21
C ALA A 647 3.79 20.36 -33.06
N GLY A 648 3.10 19.22 -33.18
CA GLY A 648 3.54 18.09 -34.01
C GLY A 648 4.65 17.24 -33.41
N PHE A 649 4.89 17.35 -32.10
CA PHE A 649 5.86 16.53 -31.37
C PHE A 649 5.17 15.34 -30.72
N THR A 650 5.55 14.13 -31.10
CA THR A 650 4.97 12.88 -30.58
C THR A 650 5.78 12.28 -29.44
N GLU A 651 7.03 12.72 -29.26
CA GLU A 651 7.98 12.11 -28.33
C GLU A 651 8.82 13.15 -27.57
N VAL A 652 9.32 12.75 -26.40
CA VAL A 652 10.30 13.52 -25.62
C VAL A 652 11.69 12.94 -25.86
N GLU A 653 12.61 13.80 -26.28
CA GLU A 653 14.02 13.46 -26.49
C GLU A 653 14.77 13.42 -25.16
N ASP A 654 14.62 14.47 -24.36
CA ASP A 654 15.30 14.62 -23.08
C ASP A 654 14.44 15.43 -22.10
N LEU A 655 14.71 15.26 -20.81
CA LEU A 655 14.10 16.00 -19.73
C LEU A 655 15.15 16.28 -18.67
N PHE A 656 15.12 17.49 -18.13
CA PHE A 656 15.94 17.89 -16.99
C PHE A 656 15.06 18.56 -15.94
N TYR A 657 15.06 18.03 -14.73
CA TYR A 657 14.38 18.63 -13.59
C TYR A 657 15.38 18.83 -12.45
N SER A 658 15.50 20.07 -11.96
CA SER A 658 16.43 20.41 -10.88
C SER A 658 15.75 21.23 -9.79
N ARG A 659 16.16 20.99 -8.54
CA ARG A 659 15.89 21.91 -7.43
C ARG A 659 16.83 21.68 -6.24
N LYS A 660 17.01 22.71 -5.42
CA LYS A 660 17.64 22.57 -4.11
C LYS A 660 16.70 21.87 -3.10
N ASN A 661 17.24 21.31 -2.02
CA ASN A 661 16.43 20.88 -0.88
C ASN A 661 15.67 22.05 -0.25
N PHE A 662 14.38 21.83 0.08
CA PHE A 662 13.55 22.86 0.70
C PHE A 662 14.00 23.19 2.13
N LYS A 663 14.02 24.48 2.48
CA LYS A 663 14.16 24.93 3.87
C LYS A 663 12.93 24.56 4.72
N ARG A 664 11.74 24.56 4.11
CA ARG A 664 10.43 24.27 4.73
C ARG A 664 9.62 23.31 3.85
N PRO A 665 9.96 22.01 3.81
CA PRO A 665 9.26 21.03 2.98
C PRO A 665 7.79 20.84 3.39
N ASP A 666 7.43 21.19 4.63
CA ASP A 666 6.07 21.13 5.18
C ASP A 666 5.08 22.10 4.52
N LEU A 667 5.59 23.18 3.91
CA LEU A 667 4.76 24.17 3.21
C LEU A 667 4.57 23.83 1.72
N GLN A 668 5.28 22.84 1.21
CA GLN A 668 5.13 22.41 -0.19
C GLN A 668 3.90 21.53 -0.36
N VAL A 669 3.34 21.54 -1.57
CA VAL A 669 2.19 20.72 -1.95
C VAL A 669 2.67 19.51 -2.75
N THR A 670 2.03 18.35 -2.57
CA THR A 670 2.29 17.16 -3.37
C THR A 670 2.22 17.49 -4.87
N PRO A 671 3.19 17.07 -5.71
CA PRO A 671 4.27 16.11 -5.43
C PRO A 671 5.56 16.72 -4.84
N HIS A 672 5.62 18.03 -4.62
CA HIS A 672 6.86 18.76 -4.30
C HIS A 672 7.24 18.79 -2.81
N GLN A 673 6.71 17.89 -1.98
CA GLN A 673 7.07 17.82 -0.56
C GLN A 673 8.44 17.19 -0.36
N HIS A 674 8.76 16.19 -1.19
CA HIS A 674 9.97 15.40 -1.09
C HIS A 674 10.45 14.98 -2.48
N PHE A 675 11.77 14.81 -2.66
CA PHE A 675 12.33 14.49 -3.99
C PHE A 675 11.87 13.14 -4.51
N ASP A 676 11.65 12.16 -3.63
CA ASP A 676 11.16 10.85 -4.01
C ASP A 676 9.73 10.87 -4.59
N GLN A 677 8.88 11.80 -4.16
CA GLN A 677 7.56 11.99 -4.77
C GLN A 677 7.67 12.57 -6.19
N GLU A 678 8.60 13.49 -6.38
CA GLU A 678 8.87 14.12 -7.68
C GLU A 678 9.49 13.11 -8.66
N VAL A 679 10.48 12.34 -8.20
CA VAL A 679 11.08 11.23 -8.96
C VAL A 679 10.02 10.18 -9.29
N ALA A 680 9.19 9.78 -8.33
CA ALA A 680 8.12 8.81 -8.58
C ALA A 680 7.12 9.30 -9.65
N LEU A 681 6.81 10.60 -9.68
CA LEU A 681 5.98 11.19 -10.73
C LEU A 681 6.71 11.18 -12.08
N LEU A 682 7.98 11.59 -12.12
CA LEU A 682 8.78 11.63 -13.35
C LEU A 682 9.00 10.23 -13.95
N ASP A 683 9.30 9.23 -13.12
CA ASP A 683 9.46 7.83 -13.51
C ASP A 683 8.18 7.23 -14.12
N THR A 684 7.00 7.79 -13.79
CA THR A 684 5.75 7.33 -14.41
C THR A 684 5.62 7.74 -15.87
N LEU A 685 6.24 8.85 -16.26
CA LEU A 685 6.20 9.39 -17.61
C LEU A 685 7.44 8.99 -18.41
N PHE A 686 8.59 8.85 -17.74
CA PHE A 686 9.88 8.62 -18.36
C PHE A 686 10.62 7.45 -17.69
N PRO A 687 10.40 6.20 -18.14
CA PRO A 687 10.95 5.01 -17.48
C PRO A 687 12.49 4.90 -17.58
N ASP A 688 13.11 5.64 -18.49
CA ASP A 688 14.57 5.68 -18.70
C ASP A 688 15.26 6.79 -17.88
N GLY A 689 14.53 7.43 -16.96
CA GLY A 689 15.05 8.49 -16.11
C GLY A 689 16.04 8.05 -15.04
N ALA A 690 16.83 9.00 -14.58
CA ALA A 690 17.82 8.84 -13.54
C ALA A 690 17.78 10.05 -12.59
N ALA A 691 17.67 9.76 -11.30
CA ALA A 691 17.66 10.75 -10.24
C ALA A 691 19.02 10.81 -9.53
N TYR A 692 19.53 12.02 -9.30
CA TYR A 692 20.80 12.29 -8.64
C TYR A 692 20.60 13.25 -7.46
N CYS A 693 21.43 13.05 -6.45
CA CYS A 693 21.58 13.99 -5.33
C CYS A 693 23.03 14.44 -5.29
N LEU A 694 23.27 15.74 -5.48
CA LEU A 694 24.59 16.36 -5.37
C LEU A 694 24.71 17.05 -4.00
N GLY A 695 25.68 16.63 -3.20
CA GLY A 695 25.89 17.14 -1.84
C GLY A 695 25.35 16.21 -0.75
N ALA A 696 25.48 16.62 0.50
CA ALA A 696 25.09 15.80 1.64
C ALA A 696 23.59 15.95 1.92
N VAL A 697 22.86 14.83 1.90
CA VAL A 697 21.39 14.76 2.09
C VAL A 697 20.90 15.44 3.38
N ASN A 698 21.74 15.45 4.42
CA ASN A 698 21.43 16.06 5.72
C ASN A 698 21.85 17.54 5.83
N LYS A 699 22.29 18.14 4.72
CA LYS A 699 22.72 19.54 4.59
C LYS A 699 22.17 20.10 3.26
N ASP A 700 22.81 21.14 2.75
CA ASP A 700 22.57 21.65 1.40
C ASP A 700 22.88 20.58 0.37
N CYS A 701 21.86 20.21 -0.38
CA CYS A 701 21.97 19.29 -1.49
C CYS A 701 21.06 19.73 -2.65
N TRP A 702 21.48 19.33 -3.83
CA TRP A 702 20.78 19.55 -5.08
C TRP A 702 20.21 18.24 -5.57
N TYR A 703 18.96 18.29 -5.99
CA TYR A 703 18.26 17.16 -6.55
C TYR A 703 18.09 17.39 -8.04
N LEU A 704 18.40 16.36 -8.81
CA LEU A 704 18.44 16.39 -10.27
C LEU A 704 17.75 15.15 -10.81
N TYR A 705 16.97 15.30 -11.86
CA TYR A 705 16.42 14.19 -12.62
C TYR A 705 16.68 14.43 -14.10
N THR A 706 17.24 13.44 -14.79
CA THR A 706 17.55 13.52 -16.22
C THR A 706 17.27 12.18 -16.90
N LEU A 707 17.13 12.13 -18.22
CA LEU A 707 16.96 10.86 -18.94
C LEU A 707 18.32 10.24 -19.28
N ASN A 708 18.45 8.91 -19.17
CA ASN A 708 19.68 8.24 -19.59
C ASN A 708 19.90 8.44 -21.10
N PRO A 709 21.12 8.81 -21.53
CA PRO A 709 21.43 8.86 -22.94
C PRO A 709 21.42 7.43 -23.51
N LEU A 710 20.38 7.09 -24.26
CA LEU A 710 20.33 5.84 -25.02
C LEU A 710 21.24 5.95 -26.26
N PRO A 711 21.92 4.86 -26.66
CA PRO A 711 22.61 4.82 -27.94
C PRO A 711 21.57 4.98 -29.06
N GLN A 712 21.70 6.05 -29.85
CA GLN A 712 21.01 6.32 -31.12
C GLN A 712 19.63 5.65 -31.24
N ARG A 713 18.61 6.17 -30.53
CA ARG A 713 17.23 6.07 -31.04
C ARG A 713 17.21 6.76 -32.41
N ASP A 714 16.54 6.18 -33.40
CA ASP A 714 16.44 6.73 -34.77
C ASP A 714 15.93 8.18 -34.74
N ARG A 715 16.87 9.13 -34.66
CA ARG A 715 16.58 10.57 -34.58
C ARG A 715 16.14 11.01 -35.97
N MET A 716 14.84 11.25 -36.13
CA MET A 716 14.31 11.76 -37.40
C MET A 716 14.60 13.25 -37.61
N LEU A 717 14.86 14.00 -36.54
CA LEU A 717 15.32 15.40 -36.60
C LEU A 717 16.82 15.45 -36.33
N THR A 718 17.62 15.60 -37.41
CA THR A 718 19.04 15.93 -37.30
C THR A 718 19.18 17.28 -36.61
N LEU A 719 19.89 17.31 -35.47
CA LEU A 719 20.45 18.55 -34.93
C LEU A 719 21.27 19.20 -36.05
N PRO A 720 21.23 20.53 -36.24
CA PRO A 720 22.29 21.18 -37.00
C PRO A 720 23.63 20.74 -36.40
N GLU A 721 24.62 20.45 -37.24
CA GLU A 721 25.97 20.04 -36.83
C GLU A 721 26.62 21.13 -35.95
N SER A 722 26.23 21.23 -34.68
CA SER A 722 27.01 21.87 -33.64
C SER A 722 27.61 20.74 -32.82
N ASP A 723 28.91 20.49 -33.04
CA ASP A 723 29.74 19.50 -32.35
C ASP A 723 29.88 19.71 -30.83
N GLN A 724 29.08 20.60 -30.24
CA GLN A 724 29.16 20.96 -28.83
C GLN A 724 27.87 20.54 -28.11
N ALA A 725 28.04 19.74 -27.05
CA ALA A 725 26.96 19.43 -26.13
C ALA A 725 26.46 20.71 -25.46
N ASP A 726 25.14 20.88 -25.37
CA ASP A 726 24.54 21.95 -24.56
C ASP A 726 25.04 21.82 -23.12
N GLN A 727 25.59 22.90 -22.57
CA GLN A 727 26.03 22.98 -21.18
C GLN A 727 25.16 23.99 -20.43
N THR A 728 24.52 23.54 -19.34
CA THR A 728 23.75 24.42 -18.46
C THR A 728 24.57 24.76 -17.23
N LEU A 729 24.81 26.05 -16.99
CA LEU A 729 25.41 26.58 -15.76
C LEU A 729 24.35 27.31 -14.94
N GLU A 730 23.95 26.74 -13.82
CA GLU A 730 23.00 27.36 -12.89
C GLU A 730 23.77 28.06 -11.75
N ILE A 731 23.56 29.36 -11.59
CA ILE A 731 24.18 30.17 -10.54
C ILE A 731 23.09 30.72 -9.62
N LEU A 732 23.08 30.27 -8.36
CA LEU A 732 22.23 30.82 -7.32
C LEU A 732 23.00 31.87 -6.52
N MET A 733 22.50 33.10 -6.50
CA MET A 733 23.05 34.20 -5.71
C MET A 733 22.10 34.49 -4.54
N THR A 734 22.56 34.28 -3.31
CA THR A 734 21.80 34.61 -2.09
C THR A 734 22.56 35.65 -1.27
N ASP A 735 21.82 36.43 -0.47
CA ASP A 735 22.39 37.45 0.42
C ASP A 735 23.26 38.48 -0.34
N LEU A 736 22.85 38.82 -1.57
CA LEU A 736 23.48 39.88 -2.34
C LEU A 736 23.35 41.22 -1.61
N ASP A 737 24.44 41.99 -1.59
CA ASP A 737 24.43 43.35 -1.07
C ASP A 737 23.37 44.19 -1.83
N PRO A 738 22.50 44.96 -1.15
CA PRO A 738 21.46 45.75 -1.81
C PRO A 738 22.01 46.69 -2.91
N ASP A 739 23.21 47.23 -2.73
CA ASP A 739 23.85 48.10 -3.73
C ASP A 739 24.23 47.33 -5.00
N ILE A 740 24.58 46.04 -4.84
CA ILE A 740 24.84 45.12 -5.97
C ILE A 740 23.53 44.66 -6.62
N MET A 741 22.48 44.43 -5.83
CA MET A 741 21.15 44.09 -6.37
C MET A 741 20.59 45.20 -7.25
N ALA A 742 20.85 46.46 -6.90
CA ALA A 742 20.36 47.62 -7.65
C ALA A 742 20.76 47.58 -9.14
N ILE A 743 21.93 47.00 -9.47
CA ILE A 743 22.42 46.83 -10.85
C ILE A 743 21.40 46.11 -11.75
N PHE A 744 20.59 45.20 -11.20
CA PHE A 744 19.59 44.42 -11.96
C PHE A 744 18.24 45.12 -12.07
N THR A 745 18.17 46.42 -11.78
CA THR A 745 16.94 47.22 -11.88
C THR A 745 17.04 48.24 -13.00
N LYS A 746 15.88 48.67 -13.52
CA LYS A 746 15.82 49.77 -14.50
C LYS A 746 16.15 51.15 -13.91
N GLU A 747 16.27 51.25 -12.59
CA GLU A 747 16.66 52.50 -11.90
C GLU A 747 18.17 52.78 -12.06
N GLU A 748 18.98 51.72 -12.11
CA GLU A 748 20.45 51.77 -12.20
C GLU A 748 20.99 51.41 -13.59
N CYS A 749 20.28 50.58 -14.36
CA CYS A 749 20.68 50.18 -15.71
C CYS A 749 19.57 50.42 -16.73
N LEU A 750 19.89 51.09 -17.85
CA LEU A 750 18.91 51.44 -18.87
C LEU A 750 18.45 50.23 -19.69
N ASN A 751 19.29 49.20 -19.80
CA ASN A 751 19.01 47.98 -20.57
C ASN A 751 19.79 46.79 -20.00
N ALA A 752 19.43 45.60 -20.49
CA ALA A 752 20.02 44.34 -20.04
C ALA A 752 21.53 44.26 -20.29
N THR A 753 21.99 44.76 -21.44
CA THR A 753 23.42 44.81 -21.82
C THR A 753 24.26 45.63 -20.85
N GLU A 754 23.71 46.73 -20.32
CA GLU A 754 24.38 47.52 -19.29
C GLU A 754 24.46 46.76 -17.96
N ALA A 755 23.36 46.12 -17.53
CA ALA A 755 23.32 45.33 -16.31
C ALA A 755 24.29 44.14 -16.36
N THR A 756 24.36 43.42 -17.49
CA THR A 756 25.30 42.31 -17.70
C THR A 756 26.76 42.76 -17.58
N LYS A 757 27.11 43.92 -18.16
CA LYS A 757 28.47 44.48 -18.08
C LYS A 757 28.83 44.98 -16.67
N LYS A 758 27.91 45.69 -16.00
CA LYS A 758 28.13 46.21 -14.64
C LYS A 758 28.23 45.09 -13.61
N SER A 759 27.38 44.06 -13.71
CA SER A 759 27.43 42.88 -12.84
C SER A 759 28.62 41.97 -13.11
N GLY A 760 29.22 42.05 -14.31
CA GLY A 760 30.34 41.22 -14.73
C GLY A 760 29.94 39.81 -15.17
N ILE A 761 28.65 39.57 -15.44
CA ILE A 761 28.15 38.30 -15.96
C ILE A 761 28.79 37.95 -17.31
N ASP A 762 29.08 38.97 -18.13
CA ASP A 762 29.81 38.85 -19.40
C ASP A 762 31.24 38.29 -19.26
N LYS A 763 31.79 38.30 -18.04
CA LYS A 763 33.14 37.84 -17.74
C LYS A 763 33.17 36.42 -17.18
N ILE A 764 32.03 35.82 -16.86
CA ILE A 764 31.97 34.48 -16.25
C ILE A 764 32.48 33.41 -17.23
N ILE A 765 32.11 33.52 -18.51
CA ILE A 765 32.57 32.64 -19.59
C ILE A 765 33.21 33.50 -20.68
N PRO A 766 34.53 33.39 -20.93
CA PRO A 766 35.21 34.19 -21.94
C PRO A 766 34.60 34.00 -23.34
N ASN A 767 34.33 35.12 -24.04
CA ASN A 767 33.74 35.16 -25.38
C ASN A 767 32.29 34.65 -25.50
N LEU A 768 31.57 34.55 -24.38
CA LEU A 768 30.15 34.22 -24.41
C LEU A 768 29.35 35.34 -25.11
N ILE A 769 28.55 34.97 -26.11
CA ILE A 769 27.52 35.83 -26.69
C ILE A 769 26.29 35.68 -25.80
N ILE A 770 25.89 36.75 -25.13
CA ILE A 770 24.77 36.77 -24.18
C ILE A 770 23.58 37.47 -24.81
N ASP A 771 22.45 36.78 -24.89
CA ASP A 771 21.14 37.39 -25.15
C ASP A 771 20.49 37.75 -23.80
N ASP A 772 20.69 38.99 -23.36
CA ASP A 772 20.22 39.47 -22.07
C ASP A 772 18.88 40.23 -22.16
N PHE A 773 18.07 40.07 -21.11
CA PHE A 773 16.77 40.73 -20.99
C PHE A 773 16.60 41.32 -19.58
N LEU A 774 16.09 42.56 -19.51
CA LEU A 774 15.81 43.28 -18.28
C LEU A 774 14.32 43.61 -18.21
N LEU A 775 13.61 42.94 -17.30
CA LEU A 775 12.17 43.05 -17.13
C LEU A 775 11.84 44.25 -16.20
N SER A 776 10.84 45.06 -16.54
CA SER A 776 10.27 46.04 -15.61
C SER A 776 9.14 45.41 -14.80
N HIS A 777 9.11 45.66 -13.49
CA HIS A 777 7.97 45.32 -12.63
C HIS A 777 6.71 46.17 -12.89
N VAL A 778 6.77 47.06 -13.88
CA VAL A 778 5.71 48.01 -14.22
C VAL A 778 5.59 48.02 -15.73
N ASP A 779 4.70 47.19 -16.26
CA ASP A 779 3.90 47.50 -17.43
C ASP A 779 2.57 46.75 -17.28
N THR A 780 1.61 47.49 -16.68
CA THR A 780 0.16 47.27 -16.56
C THR A 780 -0.39 46.24 -15.56
N LEU A 781 -0.77 46.78 -14.38
CA LEU A 781 -2.03 46.46 -13.67
C LEU A 781 -3.24 46.55 -14.60
#